data_AF-A0A359JMV6-F1
#
_entry.id   AF-A0A359JMV6-F1
#
_cell.length_a   1.000
_cell.length_b   1.000
_cell.length_c   1.000
_cell.angle_alpha   90.00
_cell.angle_beta   90.00
_cell.angle_gamma   90.00
#
_symmetry.space_group_name_H-M   'P 1'
#
loop_
_entity.id
_entity.type
_entity.pdbx_description
1 polymer ?
#
loop_
_entity_poly.entity_id
_entity_poly.type
_entity_poly.pdbx_seq_one_letter_code
_entity_poly.pdbx_strand_id
1 'polypeptide(L)'
;MGDKLRKVYIILAAVTGLIGLIVILIVGGTLLRVDRSSDLPQSAKDTMYRASVLTGTEETLPVWQREIEQGHLSVADYVENQFTAHPYLLSGKDDSAFASDLACVAYNDAFQTDKINGMLEGGSRRYVIEKILSEVDLSYMPVNGFSDPVGTQCGEVEIKSPLENEEGYAFGIRKIEGNMQVKGNEMRTDFFVDQSLRPGQIHVPQTSGQVDFTMEWDTLGEIPGNHDVVILLRTSDGRGNVLTGGKVNIPDFKAIENDSVVPSSIRLGDQEAWYSLDAKDRDAYVNLVEASSDVAVTLYDRYGDTIGKNDLPDSDFETLRAKKQETDPDKTAEGNDGTADNAFFVRVRRSENAAPSVAEISYVLVSSKEVGKTDETGYLAIVSEEGVVPTPRPTGAVSDAEKERIVSCRDEGGNTVEMTRASITFLPLNAYLTELSFLDEKKEPLPIYPEFDMNTFDYSLVGDSFSSVGLEYTAVEGYAAKILMTNASNMLSPGAVGDTVAIQQGENKLSVQVSSLDGTSRTYTLHLLNGQDSGGFRKNTLSKFPASYADGLWLLHSLHPNYRFEAYQTGLTFDEVLDNEDHVDRSLISSSYNPEWVKPGSPVYDGKSWKAARREVVAYFLDPRNFLTPDGVFQFEKLSFDETAHTPEGISAMVKNSFMDEADPDYVSILLKAGKESGVSPYFLTSRILQEMGRNGESKLCHGTLSGYEGYFNFYNIGSTPNPSVKDGALINGAKYAKYGSKPEEKKITPDEEALLLPWTTPEKAICGGALWIAKSYIEIGQNTLYFQKFDILDNEDGMYKHQYAQNIAMA
;
A
#
# COMPACT_ATOMS: atom_id res chain seq x y z
N MET A 1 37.76 -69.63 54.83
CA MET A 1 36.94 -68.60 54.16
C MET A 1 35.53 -69.15 53.87
N GLY A 2 34.83 -69.67 54.90
CA GLY A 2 33.60 -70.47 54.72
C GLY A 2 32.41 -70.10 55.61
N ASP A 3 32.58 -69.21 56.59
CA ASP A 3 31.52 -68.92 57.58
C ASP A 3 30.87 -67.52 57.39
N LYS A 4 31.60 -66.58 56.79
CA LYS A 4 31.04 -65.28 56.33
C LYS A 4 30.14 -65.43 55.10
N LEU A 5 30.49 -66.29 54.14
CA LEU A 5 29.65 -66.56 52.98
C LEU A 5 28.31 -67.20 53.37
N ARG A 6 28.31 -68.11 54.36
CA ARG A 6 27.11 -68.85 54.77
C ARG A 6 26.05 -67.94 55.43
N LYS A 7 26.47 -66.95 56.21
CA LYS A 7 25.57 -65.93 56.79
C LYS A 7 24.99 -64.99 55.74
N VAL A 8 25.79 -64.61 54.74
CA VAL A 8 25.31 -63.78 53.62
C VAL A 8 24.30 -64.55 52.76
N TYR A 9 24.52 -65.85 52.49
CA TYR A 9 23.56 -66.68 51.74
C TYR A 9 22.24 -66.91 52.48
N ILE A 10 22.25 -67.04 53.81
CA ILE A 10 21.01 -67.20 54.61
C ILE A 10 20.19 -65.91 54.65
N ILE A 11 20.86 -64.75 54.77
CA ILE A 11 20.19 -63.44 54.72
C ILE A 11 19.66 -63.15 53.30
N LEU A 12 20.44 -63.48 52.27
CA LEU A 12 20.04 -63.30 50.88
C LEU A 12 18.86 -64.22 50.51
N ALA A 13 18.83 -65.47 51.01
CA ALA A 13 17.72 -66.41 50.84
C ALA A 13 16.45 -66.00 51.60
N ALA A 14 16.58 -65.39 52.79
CA ALA A 14 15.45 -64.85 53.53
C ALA A 14 14.84 -63.61 52.85
N VAL A 15 15.68 -62.74 52.29
CA VAL A 15 15.23 -61.53 51.55
C VAL A 15 14.62 -61.91 50.19
N THR A 16 15.19 -62.87 49.45
CA THR A 16 14.57 -63.37 48.20
C THR A 16 13.30 -64.19 48.45
N GLY A 17 13.20 -64.91 49.57
CA GLY A 17 11.95 -65.55 50.00
C GLY A 17 10.84 -64.55 50.34
N LEU A 18 11.18 -63.43 50.98
CA LEU A 18 10.22 -62.36 51.32
C LEU A 18 9.74 -61.60 50.08
N ILE A 19 10.66 -61.28 49.16
CA ILE A 19 10.34 -60.67 47.86
C ILE A 19 9.53 -61.63 47.00
N GLY A 20 9.85 -62.93 47.00
CA GLY A 20 9.06 -63.97 46.33
C GLY A 20 7.64 -64.09 46.89
N LEU A 21 7.45 -63.95 48.21
CA LEU A 21 6.12 -63.98 48.83
C LEU A 21 5.31 -62.72 48.52
N ILE A 22 5.95 -61.54 48.50
CA ILE A 22 5.31 -60.27 48.11
C ILE A 22 4.96 -60.29 46.61
N VAL A 23 5.83 -60.83 45.75
CA VAL A 23 5.53 -61.00 44.32
C VAL A 23 4.47 -62.07 44.09
N ILE A 24 4.40 -63.15 44.88
CA ILE A 24 3.29 -64.14 44.81
C ILE A 24 1.98 -63.57 45.38
N LEU A 25 2.02 -62.60 46.31
CA LEU A 25 0.84 -61.86 46.77
C LEU A 25 0.40 -60.76 45.78
N ILE A 26 1.34 -60.13 45.07
CA ILE A 26 1.05 -59.15 44.01
C ILE A 26 0.60 -59.86 42.72
N VAL A 27 1.25 -60.96 42.34
CA VAL A 27 0.90 -61.83 41.20
C VAL A 27 -0.33 -62.67 41.52
N GLY A 28 -0.50 -63.14 42.76
CA GLY A 28 -1.73 -63.78 43.24
C GLY A 28 -2.89 -62.79 43.39
N GLY A 29 -2.62 -61.53 43.73
CA GLY A 29 -3.60 -60.43 43.73
C GLY A 29 -3.96 -59.92 42.34
N THR A 30 -3.06 -60.05 41.35
CA THR A 30 -3.33 -59.71 39.94
C THR A 30 -3.84 -60.88 39.11
N LEU A 31 -3.59 -62.14 39.50
CA LEU A 31 -4.19 -63.36 38.92
C LEU A 31 -5.52 -63.77 39.60
N LEU A 32 -5.86 -63.15 40.72
CA LEU A 32 -7.24 -63.02 41.20
C LEU A 32 -7.86 -61.71 40.70
N ARG A 33 -7.60 -61.34 39.44
CA ARG A 33 -8.63 -60.63 38.67
C ARG A 33 -9.78 -61.60 38.50
N VAL A 34 -10.69 -61.59 39.48
CA VAL A 34 -12.05 -62.01 39.25
C VAL A 34 -12.48 -61.28 37.99
N ASP A 35 -12.81 -62.03 36.94
CA ASP A 35 -13.72 -61.55 35.88
C ASP A 35 -14.95 -61.01 36.60
N ARG A 36 -14.94 -59.72 36.94
CA ARG A 36 -16.13 -59.01 37.38
C ARG A 36 -16.75 -58.37 36.15
N SER A 37 -17.23 -59.21 35.22
CA SER A 37 -18.52 -58.88 34.61
C SER A 37 -19.60 -59.18 35.66
N SER A 38 -19.58 -58.44 36.77
CA SER A 38 -20.70 -58.43 37.69
C SER A 38 -21.64 -57.34 37.19
N ASP A 39 -22.84 -57.74 36.76
CA ASP A 39 -23.92 -56.81 36.44
C ASP A 39 -23.96 -55.70 37.49
N LEU A 40 -23.97 -54.45 37.03
CA LEU A 40 -24.05 -53.31 37.93
C LEU A 40 -25.29 -53.46 38.84
N PRO A 41 -25.18 -53.36 40.18
CA PRO A 41 -26.32 -53.55 41.06
C PRO A 41 -27.42 -52.52 40.75
N GLN A 42 -28.68 -52.89 40.99
CA GLN A 42 -29.82 -52.02 40.66
C GLN A 42 -29.72 -50.64 41.36
N SER A 43 -29.22 -50.59 42.59
CA SER A 43 -28.97 -49.33 43.32
C SER A 43 -28.00 -48.40 42.60
N ALA A 44 -26.97 -48.94 41.94
CA ALA A 44 -26.02 -48.17 41.14
C ALA A 44 -26.67 -47.69 39.85
N LYS A 45 -27.43 -48.56 39.16
CA LYS A 45 -28.20 -48.19 37.95
C LYS A 45 -29.19 -47.07 38.26
N ASP A 46 -29.90 -47.14 39.39
CA ASP A 46 -30.85 -46.12 39.82
C ASP A 46 -30.16 -44.79 40.16
N THR A 47 -28.99 -44.84 40.81
CA THR A 47 -28.18 -43.65 41.13
C THR A 47 -27.68 -42.96 39.87
N MET A 48 -27.15 -43.73 38.92
CA MET A 48 -26.71 -43.19 37.64
C MET A 48 -27.89 -42.65 36.82
N TYR A 49 -29.04 -43.32 36.84
CA TYR A 49 -30.26 -42.85 36.17
C TYR A 49 -30.75 -41.51 36.75
N ARG A 50 -30.76 -41.34 38.08
CA ARG A 50 -31.09 -40.05 38.70
C ARG A 50 -30.13 -38.94 38.25
N ALA A 51 -28.83 -39.22 38.19
CA ALA A 51 -27.85 -38.27 37.71
C ALA A 51 -28.04 -37.93 36.21
N SER A 52 -28.34 -38.93 35.37
CA SER A 52 -28.57 -38.70 33.94
C SER A 52 -29.84 -37.88 33.66
N VAL A 53 -30.92 -38.11 34.41
CA VAL A 53 -32.17 -37.34 34.29
C VAL A 53 -31.94 -35.88 34.70
N LEU A 54 -31.12 -35.65 35.73
CA LEU A 54 -30.81 -34.31 36.21
C LEU A 54 -30.04 -33.48 35.17
N THR A 55 -29.20 -34.12 34.36
CA THR A 55 -28.35 -33.47 33.35
C THR A 55 -28.85 -33.62 31.92
N GLY A 56 -29.92 -34.40 31.69
CA GLY A 56 -30.48 -34.69 30.37
C GLY A 56 -29.57 -35.58 29.50
N THR A 57 -28.81 -36.50 30.11
CA THR A 57 -27.81 -37.35 29.43
C THR A 57 -28.19 -38.83 29.37
N GLU A 58 -29.48 -39.15 29.52
CA GLU A 58 -30.00 -40.52 29.59
C GLU A 58 -29.59 -41.40 28.39
N GLU A 59 -29.44 -40.79 27.20
CA GLU A 59 -29.03 -41.49 25.98
C GLU A 59 -27.60 -42.07 26.08
N THR A 60 -26.72 -41.42 26.83
CA THR A 60 -25.31 -41.85 27.01
C THR A 60 -25.13 -42.84 28.16
N LEU A 61 -26.13 -42.97 29.04
CA LEU A 61 -26.08 -43.78 30.24
C LEU A 61 -25.62 -45.25 30.00
N PRO A 62 -26.06 -45.95 28.93
CA PRO A 62 -25.61 -47.32 28.67
C PRO A 62 -24.10 -47.43 28.38
N VAL A 63 -23.47 -46.39 27.83
CA VAL A 63 -22.02 -46.36 27.59
C VAL A 63 -21.28 -46.27 28.92
N TRP A 64 -21.70 -45.34 29.78
CA TRP A 64 -21.10 -45.17 31.11
C TRP A 64 -21.28 -46.40 32.00
N GLN A 65 -22.45 -47.06 31.95
CA GLN A 65 -22.67 -48.32 32.67
C GLN A 65 -21.66 -49.38 32.26
N ARG A 66 -21.37 -49.49 30.96
CA ARG A 66 -20.37 -50.44 30.44
C ARG A 66 -18.96 -50.13 30.93
N GLU A 67 -18.56 -48.86 30.94
CA GLU A 67 -17.23 -48.45 31.45
C GLU A 67 -17.07 -48.79 32.94
N ILE A 68 -18.14 -48.66 33.73
CA ILE A 68 -18.12 -49.02 35.15
C ILE A 68 -18.12 -50.54 35.34
N GLU A 69 -18.90 -51.29 34.56
CA GLU A 69 -18.88 -52.76 34.56
C GLU A 69 -17.52 -53.33 34.14
N GLN A 70 -16.78 -52.61 33.29
CA GLN A 70 -15.40 -52.94 32.90
C GLN A 70 -14.35 -52.48 33.93
N GLY A 71 -14.76 -51.74 34.95
CA GLY A 71 -13.89 -51.23 36.02
C GLY A 71 -12.98 -50.08 35.58
N HIS A 72 -13.26 -49.44 34.45
CA HIS A 72 -12.53 -48.24 34.01
C HIS A 72 -12.93 -46.99 34.79
N LEU A 73 -14.18 -46.95 35.26
CA LEU A 73 -14.77 -45.86 36.03
C LEU A 73 -15.58 -46.41 37.21
N SER A 74 -15.87 -45.56 38.18
CA SER A 74 -16.80 -45.84 39.28
C SER A 74 -18.11 -45.05 39.12
N VAL A 75 -19.09 -45.36 39.96
CA VAL A 75 -20.33 -44.57 40.04
C VAL A 75 -20.03 -43.13 40.49
N ALA A 76 -19.05 -42.92 41.40
CA ALA A 76 -18.63 -41.58 41.77
C ALA A 76 -18.00 -40.82 40.60
N ASP A 77 -17.14 -41.47 39.81
CA ASP A 77 -16.49 -40.84 38.64
C ASP A 77 -17.55 -40.39 37.61
N TYR A 78 -18.59 -41.21 37.39
CA TYR A 78 -19.70 -40.85 36.53
C TYR A 78 -20.52 -39.67 37.06
N VAL A 79 -20.93 -39.70 38.34
CA VAL A 79 -21.75 -38.62 38.92
C VAL A 79 -20.93 -37.32 39.00
N GLU A 80 -19.66 -37.40 39.35
CA GLU A 80 -18.75 -36.25 39.33
C GLU A 80 -18.66 -35.65 37.91
N ASN A 81 -18.54 -36.49 36.88
CA ASN A 81 -18.60 -36.04 35.49
C ASN A 81 -19.92 -35.35 35.15
N GLN A 82 -21.06 -35.87 35.59
CA GLN A 82 -22.38 -35.26 35.35
C GLN A 82 -22.50 -33.87 36.01
N PHE A 83 -22.11 -33.76 37.28
CA PHE A 83 -22.23 -32.52 38.05
C PHE A 83 -21.17 -31.47 37.69
N THR A 84 -20.07 -31.87 37.05
CA THR A 84 -19.06 -30.94 36.53
C THR A 84 -19.20 -30.69 35.04
N ALA A 85 -20.11 -31.37 34.33
CA ALA A 85 -20.35 -31.14 32.91
C ALA A 85 -21.06 -29.80 32.65
N HIS A 86 -20.84 -29.24 31.46
CA HIS A 86 -21.41 -27.93 31.11
C HIS A 86 -22.94 -27.85 31.19
N PRO A 87 -23.76 -28.88 30.86
CA PRO A 87 -25.23 -28.75 30.96
C PRO A 87 -25.69 -28.47 32.40
N TYR A 88 -25.03 -29.09 33.38
CA TYR A 88 -25.32 -28.85 34.79
C TYR A 88 -24.79 -27.50 35.26
N LEU A 89 -23.54 -27.17 34.91
CA LEU A 89 -22.91 -25.91 35.34
C LEU A 89 -23.59 -24.66 34.77
N LEU A 90 -24.10 -24.72 33.53
CA LEU A 90 -24.85 -23.62 32.91
C LEU A 90 -26.16 -23.29 33.63
N SER A 91 -26.69 -24.18 34.48
CA SER A 91 -27.86 -23.91 35.30
C SER A 91 -27.58 -22.98 36.49
N GLY A 92 -26.31 -22.66 36.76
CA GLY A 92 -25.92 -21.65 37.76
C GLY A 92 -26.29 -22.00 39.20
N LYS A 93 -26.37 -23.30 39.54
CA LYS A 93 -26.81 -23.76 40.86
C LYS A 93 -25.82 -23.41 41.96
N ASP A 94 -26.33 -22.72 42.98
CA ASP A 94 -25.61 -22.47 44.24
C ASP A 94 -25.38 -23.78 45.03
N ASP A 95 -24.63 -23.69 46.13
CA ASP A 95 -24.29 -24.87 46.94
C ASP A 95 -25.50 -25.53 47.58
N SER A 96 -26.57 -24.77 47.88
CA SER A 96 -27.79 -25.33 48.47
C SER A 96 -28.57 -26.15 47.44
N ALA A 97 -28.72 -25.62 46.21
CA ALA A 97 -29.36 -26.33 45.11
C ALA A 97 -28.53 -27.56 44.70
N PHE A 98 -27.21 -27.41 44.63
CA PHE A 98 -26.30 -28.53 44.38
C PHE A 98 -26.42 -29.62 45.46
N ALA A 99 -26.50 -29.25 46.74
CA ALA A 99 -26.62 -30.21 47.83
C ALA A 99 -27.95 -30.98 47.76
N SER A 100 -29.05 -30.29 47.43
CA SER A 100 -30.36 -30.92 47.20
C SER A 100 -30.31 -31.93 46.04
N ASP A 101 -29.66 -31.56 44.94
CA ASP A 101 -29.50 -32.44 43.78
C ASP A 101 -28.61 -33.65 44.08
N LEU A 102 -27.49 -33.45 44.75
CA LEU A 102 -26.61 -34.55 45.16
C LEU A 102 -27.31 -35.47 46.17
N ALA A 103 -28.12 -34.93 47.08
CA ALA A 103 -28.92 -35.72 48.02
C ALA A 103 -29.98 -36.55 47.27
N CYS A 104 -30.65 -35.97 46.28
CA CYS A 104 -31.56 -36.68 45.39
C CYS A 104 -30.84 -37.82 44.66
N VAL A 105 -29.66 -37.55 44.09
CA VAL A 105 -28.87 -38.56 43.37
C VAL A 105 -28.34 -39.64 44.31
N ALA A 106 -27.78 -39.30 45.47
CA ALA A 106 -27.14 -40.26 46.38
C ALA A 106 -28.15 -41.05 47.23
N TYR A 107 -29.19 -40.39 47.73
CA TYR A 107 -30.10 -40.95 48.74
C TYR A 107 -31.54 -41.16 48.25
N ASN A 108 -31.87 -40.68 47.04
CA ASN A 108 -33.26 -40.59 46.56
C ASN A 108 -34.14 -39.74 47.50
N ASP A 109 -33.53 -38.76 48.18
CA ASP A 109 -34.20 -37.80 49.05
C ASP A 109 -33.49 -36.45 48.96
N ALA A 110 -34.15 -35.46 48.36
CA ALA A 110 -33.60 -34.13 48.15
C ALA A 110 -33.41 -33.32 49.46
N PHE A 111 -33.99 -33.77 50.58
CA PHE A 111 -33.91 -33.06 51.87
C PHE A 111 -32.72 -33.50 52.73
N GLN A 112 -32.00 -34.56 52.35
CA GLN A 112 -30.85 -35.05 53.12
C GLN A 112 -29.57 -34.25 52.83
N THR A 113 -29.61 -32.94 53.09
CA THR A 113 -28.56 -31.99 52.69
C THR A 113 -27.61 -31.58 53.82
N ASP A 114 -27.96 -31.76 55.09
CA ASP A 114 -27.20 -31.21 56.23
C ASP A 114 -25.70 -31.58 56.20
N LYS A 115 -25.41 -32.86 55.95
CA LYS A 115 -24.02 -33.33 55.85
C LYS A 115 -23.33 -32.78 54.61
N ILE A 116 -24.03 -32.74 53.48
CA ILE A 116 -23.49 -32.26 52.20
C ILE A 116 -23.13 -30.77 52.34
N ASN A 117 -24.05 -29.96 52.86
CA ASN A 117 -23.83 -28.53 53.12
C ASN A 117 -22.63 -28.30 54.04
N GLY A 118 -22.53 -29.05 55.14
CA GLY A 118 -21.38 -28.94 56.06
C GLY A 118 -20.03 -29.30 55.41
N MET A 119 -20.02 -30.17 54.39
CA MET A 119 -18.81 -30.50 53.64
C MET A 119 -18.49 -29.50 52.52
N LEU A 120 -19.47 -28.72 52.05
CA LEU A 120 -19.30 -27.70 51.02
C LEU A 120 -18.72 -26.39 51.56
N GLU A 121 -18.84 -26.12 52.86
CA GLU A 121 -18.26 -24.94 53.54
C GLU A 121 -16.73 -24.92 53.40
N GLY A 122 -16.24 -24.21 52.38
CA GLY A 122 -14.81 -24.16 52.04
C GLY A 122 -14.27 -25.42 51.35
N GLY A 123 -15.13 -26.38 51.00
CA GLY A 123 -14.77 -27.66 50.38
C GLY A 123 -15.03 -27.74 48.87
N SER A 124 -14.41 -28.74 48.23
CA SER A 124 -14.57 -29.06 46.80
C SER A 124 -15.84 -29.86 46.54
N ARG A 125 -16.69 -29.41 45.59
CA ARG A 125 -17.88 -30.17 45.15
C ARG A 125 -17.50 -31.55 44.63
N ARG A 126 -16.37 -31.68 43.92
CA ARG A 126 -15.86 -32.96 43.40
C ARG A 126 -15.59 -33.95 44.53
N TYR A 127 -14.85 -33.50 45.55
CA TYR A 127 -14.58 -34.31 46.74
C TYR A 127 -15.86 -34.68 47.50
N VAL A 128 -16.80 -33.74 47.63
CA VAL A 128 -18.09 -34.00 48.30
C VAL A 128 -18.88 -35.08 47.57
N ILE A 129 -18.97 -35.04 46.23
CA ILE A 129 -19.66 -36.06 45.42
C ILE A 129 -19.07 -37.44 45.69
N GLU A 130 -17.75 -37.57 45.52
CA GLU A 130 -17.04 -38.83 45.69
C GLU A 130 -17.20 -39.38 47.11
N LYS A 131 -17.10 -38.50 48.12
CA LYS A 131 -17.18 -38.89 49.52
C LYS A 131 -18.57 -39.33 49.92
N ILE A 132 -19.61 -38.61 49.50
CA ILE A 132 -21.01 -38.96 49.77
C ILE A 132 -21.37 -40.28 49.09
N LEU A 133 -21.00 -40.47 47.82
CA LEU A 133 -21.30 -41.71 47.09
C LEU A 133 -20.53 -42.92 47.64
N SER A 134 -19.27 -42.74 48.04
CA SER A 134 -18.47 -43.80 48.68
C SER A 134 -19.05 -44.25 50.03
N GLU A 135 -19.80 -43.38 50.72
CA GLU A 135 -20.47 -43.73 51.98
C GLU A 135 -21.82 -44.40 51.77
N VAL A 136 -22.52 -44.09 50.67
CA VAL A 136 -23.71 -44.83 50.24
C VAL A 136 -23.33 -46.28 49.95
N ASP A 137 -22.28 -46.48 49.16
CA ASP A 137 -21.73 -47.80 48.86
C ASP A 137 -20.21 -47.69 48.62
N LEU A 138 -19.42 -48.48 49.35
CA LEU A 138 -17.96 -48.50 49.21
C LEU A 138 -17.51 -48.89 47.80
N SER A 139 -18.33 -49.58 47.02
CA SER A 139 -18.05 -49.92 45.62
C SER A 139 -18.12 -48.73 44.67
N TYR A 140 -18.67 -47.58 45.10
CA TYR A 140 -18.78 -46.37 44.28
C TYR A 140 -17.52 -45.50 44.31
N MET A 141 -16.53 -45.85 45.13
CA MET A 141 -15.32 -45.06 45.33
C MET A 141 -14.58 -44.80 44.00
N PRO A 142 -14.07 -43.57 43.76
CA PRO A 142 -13.36 -43.20 42.54
C PRO A 142 -12.18 -44.12 42.24
N VAL A 143 -12.04 -44.51 40.96
CA VAL A 143 -11.01 -45.49 40.53
C VAL A 143 -9.59 -44.96 40.77
N ASN A 144 -9.40 -43.65 40.62
CA ASN A 144 -8.10 -42.98 40.76
C ASN A 144 -7.86 -42.36 42.14
N GLY A 145 -8.71 -42.67 43.13
CA GLY A 145 -8.68 -42.03 44.44
C GLY A 145 -9.46 -40.72 44.49
N PHE A 146 -9.61 -40.16 45.69
CA PHE A 146 -10.40 -38.94 45.91
C PHE A 146 -9.72 -37.70 45.32
N SER A 147 -10.51 -36.82 44.72
CA SER A 147 -10.16 -35.44 44.40
C SER A 147 -9.72 -34.67 45.65
N ASP A 148 -9.02 -33.55 45.45
CA ASP A 148 -8.57 -32.74 46.58
C ASP A 148 -9.75 -32.19 47.41
N PRO A 149 -9.67 -32.23 48.76
CA PRO A 149 -10.74 -31.73 49.63
C PRO A 149 -11.06 -30.24 49.45
N VAL A 150 -10.10 -29.47 48.91
CA VAL A 150 -10.21 -28.05 48.59
C VAL A 150 -9.70 -27.86 47.16
N GLY A 151 -10.39 -27.07 46.36
CA GLY A 151 -9.94 -26.66 45.04
C GLY A 151 -9.99 -25.14 44.89
N THR A 152 -9.82 -24.64 43.66
CA THR A 152 -9.94 -23.22 43.36
C THR A 152 -11.36 -22.73 43.64
N GLN A 153 -11.51 -21.67 44.42
CA GLN A 153 -12.80 -21.05 44.72
C GLN A 153 -12.86 -19.68 44.05
N CYS A 154 -13.95 -19.43 43.33
CA CYS A 154 -14.22 -18.17 42.64
C CYS A 154 -15.55 -17.60 43.15
N GLY A 155 -15.49 -16.37 43.65
CA GLY A 155 -16.63 -15.60 44.16
C GLY A 155 -17.29 -14.78 43.05
N GLU A 156 -17.66 -13.55 43.37
CA GLU A 156 -18.24 -12.60 42.40
C GLU A 156 -17.23 -12.33 41.27
N VAL A 157 -17.75 -12.36 40.04
CA VAL A 157 -17.01 -12.12 38.80
C VAL A 157 -17.68 -10.98 38.05
N GLU A 158 -16.91 -9.96 37.70
CA GLU A 158 -17.38 -8.79 36.96
C GLU A 158 -16.56 -8.65 35.68
N ILE A 159 -17.26 -8.64 34.54
CA ILE A 159 -16.66 -8.33 33.22
C ILE A 159 -16.63 -6.81 33.06
N LYS A 160 -15.46 -6.28 32.69
CA LYS A 160 -15.22 -4.84 32.49
C LYS A 160 -15.17 -4.45 31.02
N SER A 161 -14.78 -5.35 30.12
CA SER A 161 -14.72 -5.07 28.68
C SER A 161 -15.84 -5.76 27.89
N PRO A 162 -16.36 -5.14 26.81
CA PRO A 162 -17.32 -5.78 25.92
C PRO A 162 -16.66 -6.90 25.11
N LEU A 163 -17.46 -7.88 24.66
CA LEU A 163 -17.00 -8.93 23.75
C LEU A 163 -16.78 -8.39 22.33
N GLU A 164 -17.55 -7.37 21.94
CA GLU A 164 -17.42 -6.63 20.69
C GLU A 164 -16.33 -5.54 20.76
N ASN A 165 -15.84 -5.11 19.60
CA ASN A 165 -14.98 -3.95 19.48
C ASN A 165 -15.78 -2.64 19.56
N GLU A 166 -15.10 -1.50 19.46
CA GLU A 166 -15.72 -0.17 19.53
C GLU A 166 -16.82 0.08 18.47
N GLU A 167 -16.83 -0.72 17.40
CA GLU A 167 -17.79 -0.62 16.30
C GLU A 167 -18.90 -1.67 16.35
N GLY A 168 -18.95 -2.50 17.40
CA GLY A 168 -20.02 -3.47 17.64
C GLY A 168 -19.82 -4.84 16.96
N TYR A 169 -18.58 -5.19 16.59
CA TYR A 169 -18.26 -6.47 15.95
C TYR A 169 -17.33 -7.32 16.82
N ALA A 170 -17.46 -8.65 16.71
CA ALA A 170 -16.52 -9.60 17.31
C ALA A 170 -15.80 -10.36 16.20
N PHE A 171 -14.49 -10.19 16.09
CA PHE A 171 -13.62 -10.93 15.17
C PHE A 171 -12.17 -10.98 15.70
N GLY A 172 -11.37 -11.89 15.15
CA GLY A 172 -10.02 -12.17 15.64
C GLY A 172 -10.04 -12.79 17.05
N ILE A 173 -9.01 -12.49 17.84
CA ILE A 173 -8.89 -12.92 19.23
C ILE A 173 -9.47 -11.84 20.13
N ARG A 174 -10.68 -12.04 20.64
CA ARG A 174 -11.31 -11.08 21.56
C ARG A 174 -10.72 -11.24 22.96
N LYS A 175 -10.27 -10.12 23.54
CA LYS A 175 -9.80 -10.03 24.92
C LYS A 175 -10.93 -9.52 25.81
N ILE A 176 -11.30 -10.34 26.79
CA ILE A 176 -12.30 -9.99 27.80
C ILE A 176 -11.58 -9.79 29.13
N GLU A 177 -11.62 -8.57 29.64
CA GLU A 177 -11.01 -8.19 30.91
C GLU A 177 -12.09 -8.08 31.98
N GLY A 178 -11.73 -8.46 33.19
CA GLY A 178 -12.62 -8.39 34.33
C GLY A 178 -11.88 -8.50 35.64
N ASN A 179 -12.64 -8.53 36.73
CA ASN A 179 -12.11 -8.80 38.06
C ASN A 179 -12.95 -9.85 38.78
N MET A 180 -12.31 -10.60 39.67
CA MET A 180 -12.97 -11.61 40.47
C MET A 180 -12.34 -11.74 41.86
N GLN A 181 -13.10 -12.24 42.82
CA GLN A 181 -12.55 -12.72 44.08
C GLN A 181 -12.16 -14.19 43.95
N VAL A 182 -10.88 -14.54 44.14
CA VAL A 182 -10.39 -15.92 43.97
C VAL A 182 -9.57 -16.42 45.15
N LYS A 183 -9.52 -17.75 45.29
CA LYS A 183 -8.56 -18.50 46.11
C LYS A 183 -8.16 -19.77 45.35
N GLY A 184 -6.98 -19.76 44.76
CA GLY A 184 -6.48 -20.76 43.80
C GLY A 184 -6.27 -20.18 42.41
N ASN A 185 -5.76 -20.99 41.47
CA ASN A 185 -5.50 -20.59 40.08
C ASN A 185 -5.83 -21.69 39.06
N GLU A 186 -6.44 -22.78 39.50
CA GLU A 186 -6.84 -23.87 38.62
C GLU A 186 -8.26 -23.63 38.14
N MET A 187 -8.37 -22.93 37.01
CA MET A 187 -9.64 -22.65 36.35
C MET A 187 -9.48 -22.62 34.84
N ARG A 188 -10.60 -22.75 34.13
CA ARG A 188 -10.66 -22.59 32.68
C ARG A 188 -11.94 -21.85 32.28
N THR A 189 -11.95 -21.25 31.12
CA THR A 189 -13.12 -20.58 30.56
C THR A 189 -13.61 -21.31 29.31
N ASP A 190 -14.92 -21.45 29.19
CA ASP A 190 -15.62 -22.05 28.06
C ASP A 190 -16.59 -21.00 27.49
N PHE A 191 -16.57 -20.77 26.18
CA PHE A 191 -17.52 -19.89 25.50
C PHE A 191 -18.61 -20.73 24.84
N PHE A 192 -19.86 -20.31 24.93
CA PHE A 192 -21.01 -20.94 24.28
C PHE A 192 -21.59 -19.96 23.27
N VAL A 193 -21.38 -20.24 21.98
CA VAL A 193 -21.90 -19.46 20.85
C VAL A 193 -23.11 -20.22 20.30
N ASP A 194 -24.30 -19.65 20.45
CA ASP A 194 -25.57 -20.30 20.10
C ASP A 194 -25.67 -21.74 20.67
N GLN A 195 -25.32 -21.88 21.95
CA GLN A 195 -25.28 -23.15 22.71
C GLN A 195 -24.17 -24.13 22.30
N SER A 196 -23.34 -23.78 21.31
CA SER A 196 -22.20 -24.60 20.89
C SER A 196 -20.95 -24.22 21.69
N LEU A 197 -20.29 -25.21 22.27
CA LEU A 197 -19.06 -25.02 23.05
C LEU A 197 -17.89 -24.59 22.17
N ARG A 198 -17.13 -23.60 22.64
CA ARG A 198 -15.82 -23.15 22.16
C ARG A 198 -14.86 -23.08 23.34
N PRO A 199 -13.66 -23.67 23.22
CA PRO A 199 -12.65 -23.53 24.26
C PRO A 199 -12.22 -22.06 24.34
N GLY A 200 -11.99 -21.59 25.56
CA GLY A 200 -11.38 -20.29 25.79
C GLY A 200 -10.19 -20.40 26.71
N GLN A 201 -9.41 -19.33 26.78
CA GLN A 201 -8.27 -19.25 27.69
C GLN A 201 -8.52 -18.19 28.75
N ILE A 202 -7.99 -18.41 29.95
CA ILE A 202 -8.03 -17.42 31.03
C ILE A 202 -6.65 -17.31 31.67
N HIS A 203 -6.19 -16.07 31.78
CA HIS A 203 -4.98 -15.70 32.49
C HIS A 203 -5.36 -14.99 33.78
N VAL A 204 -4.81 -15.48 34.90
CA VAL A 204 -5.00 -14.90 36.23
C VAL A 204 -3.62 -14.72 36.87
N PRO A 205 -3.12 -13.48 37.00
CA PRO A 205 -1.75 -13.22 37.45
C PRO A 205 -1.54 -13.46 38.94
N GLN A 206 -2.61 -13.51 39.73
CA GLN A 206 -2.58 -13.68 41.19
C GLN A 206 -3.56 -14.76 41.64
N THR A 207 -3.20 -15.51 42.70
CA THR A 207 -3.92 -16.72 43.09
C THR A 207 -4.78 -16.56 44.36
N SER A 208 -4.89 -15.34 44.90
CA SER A 208 -5.74 -15.08 46.06
C SER A 208 -6.12 -13.61 46.19
N GLY A 209 -7.34 -13.33 46.66
CA GLY A 209 -7.82 -11.96 46.84
C GLY A 209 -8.71 -11.50 45.69
N GLN A 210 -8.93 -10.19 45.60
CA GLN A 210 -9.51 -9.59 44.41
C GLN A 210 -8.42 -9.47 43.34
N VAL A 211 -8.64 -10.08 42.19
CA VAL A 211 -7.66 -10.18 41.10
C VAL A 211 -8.30 -9.76 39.78
N ASP A 212 -7.53 -9.08 38.94
CA ASP A 212 -7.91 -8.88 37.54
C ASP A 212 -7.61 -10.17 36.74
N PHE A 213 -8.40 -10.43 35.72
CA PHE A 213 -8.19 -11.55 34.80
C PHE A 213 -8.37 -11.09 33.35
N THR A 214 -7.79 -11.85 32.44
CA THR A 214 -8.01 -11.70 31.00
C THR A 214 -8.45 -13.05 30.45
N MET A 215 -9.57 -13.07 29.72
CA MET A 215 -9.99 -14.20 28.92
C MET A 215 -9.76 -13.93 27.45
N GLU A 216 -9.48 -14.96 26.69
CA GLU A 216 -9.33 -14.89 25.25
C GLU A 216 -10.30 -15.85 24.57
N TRP A 217 -10.99 -15.31 23.55
CA TRP A 217 -11.88 -16.05 22.67
C TRP A 217 -11.45 -15.84 21.22
N ASP A 218 -11.00 -16.90 20.56
CA ASP A 218 -10.80 -16.88 19.11
C ASP A 218 -12.15 -17.08 18.41
N THR A 219 -12.55 -16.07 17.65
CA THR A 219 -13.80 -16.07 16.87
C THR A 219 -13.66 -16.76 15.51
N LEU A 220 -12.46 -17.18 15.14
CA LEU A 220 -12.24 -17.82 13.85
C LEU A 220 -13.05 -19.13 13.74
N GLY A 221 -13.78 -19.28 12.64
CA GLY A 221 -14.61 -20.45 12.37
C GLY A 221 -16.07 -20.30 12.79
N GLU A 222 -16.43 -19.20 13.47
CA GLU A 222 -17.84 -18.85 13.59
C GLU A 222 -18.43 -18.42 12.25
N ILE A 223 -19.72 -18.70 12.07
CA ILE A 223 -20.44 -18.24 10.89
C ILE A 223 -20.71 -16.73 10.99
N PRO A 224 -20.80 -16.00 9.87
CA PRO A 224 -21.15 -14.59 9.90
C PRO A 224 -22.57 -14.35 10.44
N GLY A 225 -22.76 -13.28 11.19
CA GLY A 225 -24.06 -12.84 11.70
C GLY A 225 -24.11 -12.56 13.20
N ASN A 226 -25.33 -12.48 13.73
CA ASN A 226 -25.58 -12.20 15.14
C ASN A 226 -25.62 -13.51 15.94
N HIS A 227 -24.87 -13.55 17.04
CA HIS A 227 -24.74 -14.71 17.91
C HIS A 227 -25.00 -14.35 19.37
N ASP A 228 -25.66 -15.25 20.10
CA ASP A 228 -25.79 -15.16 21.55
C ASP A 228 -24.61 -15.89 22.21
N VAL A 229 -23.87 -15.17 23.07
CA VAL A 229 -22.66 -15.69 23.74
C VAL A 229 -22.88 -15.80 25.25
N VAL A 230 -22.55 -16.97 25.80
CA VAL A 230 -22.50 -17.23 27.24
C VAL A 230 -21.10 -17.66 27.61
N ILE A 231 -20.56 -17.13 28.71
CA ILE A 231 -19.22 -17.49 29.20
C ILE A 231 -19.40 -18.33 30.46
N LEU A 232 -18.72 -19.47 30.52
CA LEU A 232 -18.71 -20.36 31.66
C LEU A 232 -17.29 -20.48 32.21
N LEU A 233 -17.06 -19.90 33.39
CA LEU A 233 -15.82 -20.09 34.14
C LEU A 233 -15.94 -21.32 35.04
N ARG A 234 -14.99 -22.25 34.94
CA ARG A 234 -15.00 -23.53 35.67
C ARG A 234 -13.78 -23.63 36.56
N THR A 235 -14.00 -23.97 37.81
CA THR A 235 -12.94 -24.08 38.82
C THR A 235 -12.64 -25.53 39.17
N SER A 236 -11.41 -25.81 39.63
CA SER A 236 -10.99 -27.17 39.97
C SER A 236 -11.76 -27.80 41.13
N ASP A 237 -12.49 -27.01 41.91
CA ASP A 237 -13.38 -27.47 42.97
C ASP A 237 -14.73 -28.01 42.46
N GLY A 238 -15.00 -27.94 41.14
CA GLY A 238 -16.24 -28.41 40.51
C GLY A 238 -17.38 -27.38 40.47
N ARG A 239 -17.12 -26.11 40.79
CA ARG A 239 -18.08 -25.01 40.59
C ARG A 239 -17.97 -24.41 39.19
N GLY A 240 -19.05 -23.73 38.79
CA GLY A 240 -19.14 -23.00 37.53
C GLY A 240 -19.79 -21.63 37.76
N ASN A 241 -19.19 -20.58 37.21
CA ASN A 241 -19.75 -19.23 37.19
C ASN A 241 -20.20 -18.91 35.76
N VAL A 242 -21.50 -18.66 35.58
CA VAL A 242 -22.10 -18.31 34.29
C VAL A 242 -22.14 -16.80 34.17
N LEU A 243 -21.49 -16.26 33.15
CA LEU A 243 -21.44 -14.83 32.83
C LEU A 243 -22.18 -14.60 31.51
N THR A 244 -22.92 -13.50 31.41
CA THR A 244 -23.61 -13.14 30.15
C THR A 244 -22.58 -12.51 29.21
N GLY A 245 -22.30 -13.15 28.06
CA GLY A 245 -21.48 -12.58 26.99
C GLY A 245 -22.27 -11.65 26.06
N GLY A 246 -23.60 -11.71 26.09
CA GLY A 246 -24.47 -10.83 25.31
C GLY A 246 -24.58 -11.24 23.84
N LYS A 247 -25.01 -10.32 23.00
CA LYS A 247 -25.09 -10.51 21.55
C LYS A 247 -23.90 -9.89 20.87
N VAL A 248 -23.29 -10.62 19.94
CA VAL A 248 -22.17 -10.12 19.12
C VAL A 248 -22.47 -10.31 17.65
N ASN A 249 -21.90 -9.45 16.81
CA ASN A 249 -22.00 -9.55 15.35
C ASN A 249 -20.64 -9.93 14.75
N ILE A 250 -20.61 -11.00 13.96
CA ILE A 250 -19.40 -11.52 13.31
C ILE A 250 -19.46 -11.18 11.81
N PRO A 251 -18.49 -10.42 11.27
CA PRO A 251 -18.47 -10.05 9.86
C PRO A 251 -18.28 -11.23 8.89
N ASP A 252 -18.74 -11.07 7.65
CA ASP A 252 -18.47 -12.01 6.55
C ASP A 252 -17.13 -11.66 5.87
N PHE A 253 -16.06 -12.35 6.27
CA PHE A 253 -14.71 -12.08 5.78
C PHE A 253 -14.40 -12.81 4.47
N LYS A 254 -13.90 -12.06 3.48
CA LYS A 254 -13.20 -12.61 2.33
C LYS A 254 -11.70 -12.64 2.60
N ALA A 255 -11.10 -13.83 2.61
CA ALA A 255 -9.65 -13.97 2.75
C ALA A 255 -8.92 -13.39 1.52
N ILE A 256 -7.86 -12.64 1.78
CA ILE A 256 -6.93 -12.12 0.76
C ILE A 256 -5.51 -12.62 1.05
N GLU A 257 -4.76 -12.89 -0.02
CA GLU A 257 -3.38 -13.37 0.09
C GLU A 257 -2.38 -12.24 -0.11
N ASN A 258 -1.18 -12.37 0.47
CA ASN A 258 -0.07 -11.47 0.14
C ASN A 258 0.25 -11.53 -1.36
N ASP A 259 0.62 -10.39 -1.92
CA ASP A 259 0.98 -10.21 -3.32
C ASP A 259 -0.17 -10.57 -4.28
N SER A 260 -1.42 -10.38 -3.88
CA SER A 260 -2.61 -10.68 -4.69
C SER A 260 -3.26 -9.43 -5.29
N VAL A 261 -3.96 -9.61 -6.41
CA VAL A 261 -4.82 -8.61 -7.06
C VAL A 261 -6.22 -9.21 -7.11
N VAL A 262 -7.18 -8.63 -6.39
CA VAL A 262 -8.49 -9.23 -6.13
C VAL A 262 -9.61 -8.24 -6.43
N PRO A 263 -10.35 -8.41 -7.54
CA PRO A 263 -11.56 -7.66 -7.80
C PRO A 263 -12.59 -7.91 -6.69
N SER A 264 -13.24 -6.83 -6.28
CA SER A 264 -14.05 -6.78 -5.08
C SER A 264 -15.14 -5.71 -5.20
N SER A 265 -16.13 -5.78 -4.31
CA SER A 265 -17.17 -4.75 -4.25
C SER A 265 -17.85 -4.69 -2.89
N ILE A 266 -18.42 -3.52 -2.59
CA ILE A 266 -19.55 -3.41 -1.67
C ILE A 266 -20.80 -3.69 -2.51
N ARG A 267 -21.43 -4.83 -2.25
CA ARG A 267 -22.58 -5.31 -3.05
C ARG A 267 -23.76 -4.34 -2.96
N LEU A 268 -24.65 -4.43 -3.95
CA LEU A 268 -25.91 -3.71 -3.96
C LEU A 268 -26.69 -3.92 -2.65
N GLY A 269 -27.03 -2.84 -1.94
CA GLY A 269 -27.74 -2.86 -0.67
C GLY A 269 -26.85 -2.94 0.57
N ASP A 270 -25.62 -3.43 0.43
CA ASP A 270 -24.67 -3.52 1.55
C ASP A 270 -24.04 -2.14 1.84
N GLN A 271 -23.66 -1.96 3.10
CA GLN A 271 -22.96 -0.75 3.57
C GLN A 271 -21.44 -0.91 3.57
N GLU A 272 -20.97 -2.17 3.56
CA GLU A 272 -19.58 -2.51 3.81
C GLU A 272 -19.23 -3.90 3.27
N ALA A 273 -17.93 -4.15 3.15
CA ALA A 273 -17.31 -5.42 2.86
C ALA A 273 -16.11 -5.64 3.78
N TRP A 274 -15.84 -6.89 4.12
CA TRP A 274 -14.82 -7.27 5.10
C TRP A 274 -13.80 -8.25 4.52
N TYR A 275 -12.55 -8.07 4.91
CA TYR A 275 -11.42 -8.90 4.45
C TYR A 275 -10.52 -9.30 5.60
N SER A 276 -9.88 -10.45 5.46
CA SER A 276 -8.85 -10.93 6.39
C SER A 276 -7.56 -11.21 5.64
N LEU A 277 -6.43 -10.79 6.21
CA LEU A 277 -5.09 -10.97 5.65
C LEU A 277 -4.18 -11.60 6.69
N ASP A 278 -3.61 -12.77 6.39
CA ASP A 278 -2.43 -13.27 7.10
C ASP A 278 -1.17 -12.72 6.42
N ALA A 279 -0.55 -11.71 7.03
CA ALA A 279 0.65 -11.07 6.48
C ALA A 279 1.95 -11.88 6.76
N LYS A 280 1.85 -13.04 7.43
CA LYS A 280 2.97 -13.95 7.71
C LYS A 280 4.14 -13.23 8.37
N ASP A 281 5.31 -13.20 7.74
CA ASP A 281 6.53 -12.59 8.24
C ASP A 281 6.75 -11.14 7.80
N ARG A 282 5.78 -10.52 7.12
CA ARG A 282 5.89 -9.18 6.52
C ARG A 282 5.02 -8.13 7.21
N ASP A 283 5.25 -6.87 6.86
CA ASP A 283 4.31 -5.79 7.11
C ASP A 283 3.04 -5.97 6.25
N ALA A 284 1.89 -5.45 6.69
CA ALA A 284 0.65 -5.50 5.94
C ALA A 284 0.52 -4.32 4.98
N TYR A 285 0.23 -4.63 3.72
CA TYR A 285 0.00 -3.66 2.65
C TYR A 285 -1.34 -3.94 1.99
N VAL A 286 -2.27 -3.00 2.11
CA VAL A 286 -3.60 -3.09 1.50
C VAL A 286 -3.83 -1.83 0.68
N ASN A 287 -4.13 -2.00 -0.60
CA ASN A 287 -4.40 -0.90 -1.52
C ASN A 287 -5.73 -1.20 -2.23
N LEU A 288 -6.68 -0.29 -2.18
CA LEU A 288 -7.85 -0.33 -3.04
C LEU A 288 -7.61 0.63 -4.19
N VAL A 289 -7.84 0.18 -5.41
CA VAL A 289 -7.67 0.97 -6.62
C VAL A 289 -8.91 0.87 -7.49
N GLU A 290 -9.14 1.87 -8.32
CA GLU A 290 -10.27 1.87 -9.29
C GLU A 290 -11.63 1.73 -8.59
N ALA A 291 -11.81 2.42 -7.45
CA ALA A 291 -13.09 2.46 -6.80
C ALA A 291 -14.10 3.23 -7.67
N SER A 292 -15.26 2.64 -7.95
CA SER A 292 -16.29 3.29 -8.77
C SER A 292 -17.04 4.43 -8.06
N SER A 293 -16.71 4.66 -6.78
CA SER A 293 -17.22 5.69 -5.89
C SER A 293 -16.36 5.72 -4.62
N ASP A 294 -16.38 6.84 -3.90
CA ASP A 294 -15.64 7.01 -2.64
C ASP A 294 -15.93 5.91 -1.60
N VAL A 295 -14.86 5.43 -0.96
CA VAL A 295 -14.91 4.43 0.11
C VAL A 295 -14.04 4.87 1.28
N ALA A 296 -14.48 4.55 2.49
CA ALA A 296 -13.67 4.69 3.69
C ALA A 296 -13.15 3.31 4.10
N VAL A 297 -11.88 3.23 4.47
CA VAL A 297 -11.20 1.98 4.80
C VAL A 297 -10.65 2.01 6.22
N THR A 298 -10.76 0.89 6.93
CA THR A 298 -10.25 0.73 8.29
C THR A 298 -9.45 -0.56 8.39
N LEU A 299 -8.27 -0.48 9.01
CA LEU A 299 -7.42 -1.62 9.32
C LEU A 299 -7.49 -1.96 10.81
N TYR A 300 -7.64 -3.23 11.13
CA TYR A 300 -7.65 -3.76 12.49
C TYR A 300 -6.54 -4.78 12.69
N ASP A 301 -6.07 -4.89 13.93
CA ASP A 301 -5.09 -5.88 14.34
C ASP A 301 -5.73 -7.26 14.58
N ARG A 302 -4.94 -8.25 15.04
CA ARG A 302 -5.43 -9.60 15.28
C ARG A 302 -6.46 -9.71 16.41
N TYR A 303 -6.57 -8.69 17.25
CA TYR A 303 -7.52 -8.64 18.36
C TYR A 303 -8.82 -7.91 17.97
N GLY A 304 -8.89 -7.33 16.78
CA GLY A 304 -10.03 -6.56 16.29
C GLY A 304 -10.01 -5.10 16.74
N ASP A 305 -8.87 -4.63 17.23
CA ASP A 305 -8.67 -3.24 17.64
C ASP A 305 -8.20 -2.41 16.44
N THR A 306 -8.66 -1.15 16.36
CA THR A 306 -8.39 -0.28 15.21
C THR A 306 -6.92 0.13 15.18
N ILE A 307 -6.23 -0.14 14.06
CA ILE A 307 -4.88 0.37 13.80
C ILE A 307 -4.96 1.77 13.18
N GLY A 308 -5.83 1.94 12.20
CA GLY A 308 -6.00 3.22 11.53
C GLY A 308 -7.04 3.20 10.41
N LYS A 309 -7.36 4.41 9.93
CA LYS A 309 -8.43 4.69 8.98
C LYS A 309 -7.92 5.58 7.85
N ASN A 310 -8.49 5.43 6.66
CA ASN A 310 -8.30 6.32 5.53
C ASN A 310 -9.64 6.57 4.82
N ASP A 311 -9.87 7.80 4.37
CA ASP A 311 -11.11 8.25 3.72
C ASP A 311 -10.77 9.48 2.86
N LEU A 312 -10.17 9.23 1.70
CA LEU A 312 -9.70 10.24 0.76
C LEU A 312 -10.81 10.52 -0.27
N PRO A 313 -11.46 11.69 -0.21
CA PRO A 313 -12.51 12.03 -1.16
C PRO A 313 -11.93 12.15 -2.57
N ASP A 314 -12.67 11.68 -3.58
CA ASP A 314 -12.32 11.75 -5.00
C ASP A 314 -10.94 11.13 -5.35
N SER A 315 -10.40 10.24 -4.51
CA SER A 315 -9.12 9.56 -4.75
C SER A 315 -9.27 8.32 -5.63
N ASP A 316 -8.35 8.16 -6.58
CA ASP A 316 -8.26 6.95 -7.42
C ASP A 316 -7.85 5.69 -6.64
N PHE A 317 -7.33 5.86 -5.42
CA PHE A 317 -6.86 4.79 -4.56
C PHE A 317 -6.94 5.08 -3.06
N GLU A 318 -7.08 4.03 -2.27
CA GLU A 318 -7.09 4.05 -0.80
C GLU A 318 -6.04 3.09 -0.26
N THR A 319 -5.26 3.54 0.73
CA THR A 319 -4.04 2.83 1.13
C THR A 319 -3.97 2.66 2.65
N LEU A 320 -3.78 1.42 3.10
CA LEU A 320 -3.59 1.06 4.51
C LEU A 320 -2.27 0.30 4.69
N ARG A 321 -1.59 0.55 5.81
CA ARG A 321 -0.26 0.01 6.12
C ARG A 321 -0.16 -0.32 7.60
N ALA A 322 0.32 -1.51 7.95
CA ALA A 322 0.65 -1.81 9.34
C ALA A 322 1.96 -2.57 9.45
N LYS A 323 2.69 -2.30 10.54
CA LYS A 323 3.86 -3.09 10.90
C LYS A 323 3.43 -4.50 11.28
N LYS A 324 4.30 -5.47 10.97
CA LYS A 324 4.18 -6.84 11.48
C LYS A 324 3.87 -6.83 12.98
N GLN A 325 2.86 -7.59 13.38
CA GLN A 325 2.49 -7.77 14.78
C GLN A 325 3.49 -8.70 15.47
N GLU A 326 3.91 -8.35 16.68
CA GLU A 326 4.79 -9.19 17.49
C GLU A 326 4.00 -10.39 18.03
N THR A 327 4.60 -11.58 17.95
CA THR A 327 4.12 -12.76 18.66
C THR A 327 4.41 -12.61 20.14
N ASP A 328 3.40 -12.65 21.00
CA ASP A 328 3.57 -12.68 22.45
C ASP A 328 4.17 -14.04 22.86
N PRO A 329 5.45 -14.09 23.31
CA PRO A 329 6.13 -15.35 23.62
C PRO A 329 5.55 -16.06 24.85
N ASP A 330 4.77 -15.37 25.69
CA ASP A 330 4.12 -15.96 26.87
C ASP A 330 2.78 -16.65 26.53
N LYS A 331 2.35 -16.63 25.25
CA LYS A 331 1.06 -17.19 24.79
C LYS A 331 1.17 -18.47 23.96
N THR A 332 2.26 -19.22 24.07
CA THR A 332 2.28 -20.62 23.59
C THR A 332 1.70 -21.54 24.66
N ALA A 333 0.38 -21.57 24.78
CA ALA A 333 -0.32 -22.63 25.49
C ALA A 333 -1.43 -23.16 24.57
N GLU A 334 -1.41 -24.48 24.34
CA GLU A 334 -2.31 -25.24 23.46
C GLU A 334 -3.77 -24.74 23.56
N GLY A 335 -4.34 -24.21 22.47
CA GLY A 335 -5.78 -23.89 22.39
C GLY A 335 -6.25 -22.74 21.48
N ASN A 336 -5.37 -21.83 21.04
CA ASN A 336 -5.70 -20.73 20.11
C ASN A 336 -4.89 -20.88 18.80
N ASP A 337 -5.20 -21.88 17.98
CA ASP A 337 -4.50 -22.17 16.72
C ASP A 337 -5.20 -21.65 15.46
N GLY A 338 -6.32 -20.93 15.62
CA GLY A 338 -7.13 -20.42 14.53
C GLY A 338 -6.56 -19.14 13.91
N THR A 339 -6.71 -18.02 14.60
CA THR A 339 -6.30 -16.70 14.10
C THR A 339 -4.77 -16.61 14.00
N ALA A 340 -4.27 -16.40 12.77
CA ALA A 340 -2.85 -16.32 12.48
C ALA A 340 -2.13 -15.23 13.30
N ASP A 341 -0.83 -15.44 13.53
CA ASP A 341 -0.06 -14.58 14.43
C ASP A 341 0.10 -13.14 13.95
N ASN A 342 0.07 -12.95 12.63
CA ASN A 342 0.17 -11.66 11.96
C ASN A 342 -1.08 -11.41 11.10
N ALA A 343 -2.24 -11.69 11.67
CA ALA A 343 -3.54 -11.49 11.04
C ALA A 343 -3.98 -10.02 11.13
N PHE A 344 -4.47 -9.48 10.02
CA PHE A 344 -5.10 -8.17 9.92
C PHE A 344 -6.50 -8.31 9.35
N PHE A 345 -7.39 -7.41 9.73
CA PHE A 345 -8.72 -7.33 9.19
C PHE A 345 -8.94 -5.97 8.54
N VAL A 346 -9.65 -5.94 7.41
CA VAL A 346 -9.93 -4.72 6.66
C VAL A 346 -11.44 -4.57 6.52
N ARG A 347 -11.93 -3.40 6.89
CA ARG A 347 -13.30 -2.98 6.59
C ARG A 347 -13.27 -1.94 5.49
N VAL A 348 -14.06 -2.15 4.46
CA VAL A 348 -14.30 -1.20 3.38
C VAL A 348 -15.76 -0.80 3.47
N ARG A 349 -16.06 0.48 3.66
CA ARG A 349 -17.42 1.00 3.77
C ARG A 349 -17.65 2.15 2.81
N ARG A 350 -18.92 2.47 2.56
CA ARG A 350 -19.28 3.68 1.82
C ARG A 350 -18.81 4.92 2.59
N SER A 351 -18.06 5.80 1.92
CA SER A 351 -17.73 7.13 2.46
C SER A 351 -18.98 8.01 2.53
N GLU A 352 -18.92 9.14 3.23
CA GLU A 352 -20.03 10.10 3.31
C GLU A 352 -20.43 10.67 1.94
N ASN A 353 -19.46 10.85 1.04
CA ASN A 353 -19.67 11.35 -0.32
C ASN A 353 -19.99 10.25 -1.34
N ALA A 354 -20.08 8.99 -0.90
CA ALA A 354 -20.27 7.87 -1.79
C ALA A 354 -21.66 7.83 -2.45
N ALA A 355 -21.74 7.15 -3.58
CA ALA A 355 -23.01 6.79 -4.21
C ALA A 355 -23.94 6.08 -3.21
N PRO A 356 -25.27 6.35 -3.27
CA PRO A 356 -26.22 5.79 -2.33
C PRO A 356 -26.25 4.26 -2.39
N SER A 357 -26.73 3.61 -1.32
CA SER A 357 -26.75 2.14 -1.15
C SER A 357 -27.47 1.34 -2.24
N VAL A 358 -28.21 2.03 -3.12
CA VAL A 358 -28.87 1.47 -4.30
C VAL A 358 -27.92 1.27 -5.50
N ALA A 359 -26.63 1.54 -5.35
CA ALA A 359 -25.60 1.28 -6.36
C ALA A 359 -24.45 0.44 -5.78
N GLU A 360 -23.99 -0.58 -6.50
CA GLU A 360 -22.77 -1.32 -6.15
C GLU A 360 -21.54 -0.40 -6.25
N ILE A 361 -20.55 -0.59 -5.36
CA ILE A 361 -19.24 0.06 -5.49
C ILE A 361 -18.22 -1.03 -5.80
N SER A 362 -17.68 -1.05 -7.01
CA SER A 362 -16.60 -1.97 -7.41
C SER A 362 -15.24 -1.34 -7.16
N TYR A 363 -14.24 -2.16 -6.80
CA TYR A 363 -12.84 -1.78 -6.66
C TYR A 363 -11.94 -3.00 -6.81
N VAL A 364 -10.65 -2.79 -7.01
CA VAL A 364 -9.64 -3.85 -7.00
C VAL A 364 -8.81 -3.73 -5.73
N LEU A 365 -8.71 -4.81 -4.96
CA LEU A 365 -7.86 -4.87 -3.77
C LEU A 365 -6.51 -5.49 -4.15
N VAL A 366 -5.42 -4.74 -3.97
CA VAL A 366 -4.05 -5.19 -4.23
C VAL A 366 -3.27 -5.27 -2.93
N SER A 367 -2.83 -6.47 -2.55
CA SER A 367 -2.15 -6.74 -1.27
C SER A 367 -0.62 -6.78 -1.44
N SER A 368 -0.02 -5.70 -1.92
CA SER A 368 1.44 -5.60 -2.12
C SER A 368 1.97 -4.22 -1.74
N LYS A 369 3.27 -4.16 -1.46
CA LYS A 369 3.97 -2.93 -1.11
C LYS A 369 3.91 -1.86 -2.20
N GLU A 370 4.13 -2.27 -3.44
CA GLU A 370 3.99 -1.42 -4.62
C GLU A 370 2.93 -2.01 -5.55
N VAL A 371 2.25 -1.13 -6.26
CA VAL A 371 1.21 -1.50 -7.24
C VAL A 371 1.61 -0.94 -8.60
N GLY A 372 1.59 -1.82 -9.60
CA GLY A 372 1.79 -1.47 -11.00
C GLY A 372 0.48 -1.47 -11.77
N LYS A 373 0.46 -0.81 -12.92
CA LYS A 373 -0.61 -0.88 -13.91
C LYS A 373 0.00 -0.97 -15.31
N THR A 374 -0.63 -1.78 -16.16
CA THR A 374 -0.34 -1.83 -17.60
C THR A 374 -1.64 -1.72 -18.39
N ASP A 375 -1.55 -1.28 -19.64
CA ASP A 375 -2.72 -1.18 -20.52
C ASP A 375 -3.28 -2.56 -20.92
N GLU A 376 -2.47 -3.62 -20.83
CA GLU A 376 -2.82 -4.97 -21.29
C GLU A 376 -3.38 -5.85 -20.16
N THR A 377 -2.79 -5.79 -18.96
CA THR A 377 -3.09 -6.72 -17.85
C THR A 377 -3.83 -6.06 -16.68
N GLY A 378 -4.07 -4.75 -16.73
CA GLY A 378 -4.65 -4.00 -15.61
C GLY A 378 -3.68 -3.83 -14.45
N TYR A 379 -4.19 -3.91 -13.22
CA TYR A 379 -3.38 -3.74 -12.00
C TYR A 379 -2.55 -4.98 -11.66
N LEU A 380 -1.37 -4.73 -11.10
CA LEU A 380 -0.37 -5.74 -10.77
C LEU A 380 0.11 -5.55 -9.32
N ALA A 381 0.23 -6.66 -8.60
CA ALA A 381 0.95 -6.71 -7.32
C ALA A 381 2.45 -6.87 -7.61
N ILE A 382 3.29 -5.93 -7.16
CA ILE A 382 4.74 -6.01 -7.37
C ILE A 382 5.35 -6.91 -6.28
N VAL A 383 6.08 -7.95 -6.69
CA VAL A 383 6.59 -9.02 -5.80
C VAL A 383 8.11 -8.98 -5.64
N SER A 384 8.83 -8.37 -6.59
CA SER A 384 10.30 -8.36 -6.57
C SER A 384 10.85 -7.52 -5.41
N GLU A 385 11.13 -8.17 -4.27
CA GLU A 385 11.93 -7.61 -3.18
C GLU A 385 13.42 -7.93 -3.38
N GLU A 386 14.06 -7.29 -4.36
CA GLU A 386 15.52 -7.09 -4.34
C GLU A 386 15.85 -5.68 -4.79
N GLY A 387 16.10 -4.81 -3.80
CA GLY A 387 16.72 -3.51 -4.00
C GLY A 387 15.79 -2.45 -4.59
N VAL A 388 15.30 -1.57 -3.71
CA VAL A 388 14.90 -0.17 -3.99
C VAL A 388 14.48 0.04 -5.44
N VAL A 389 13.19 -0.04 -5.75
CA VAL A 389 12.71 0.72 -6.92
C VAL A 389 13.13 2.15 -6.63
N PRO A 390 14.01 2.78 -7.43
CA PRO A 390 14.38 4.15 -7.21
C PRO A 390 13.14 4.97 -7.54
N THR A 391 12.34 5.20 -6.53
CA THR A 391 11.55 6.39 -6.44
C THR A 391 12.52 7.49 -6.11
N PRO A 392 13.01 8.18 -7.14
CA PRO A 392 12.52 9.54 -7.21
C PRO A 392 12.32 10.00 -8.67
N ARG A 393 11.48 11.00 -8.90
CA ARG A 393 11.83 12.00 -9.91
C ARG A 393 11.87 13.37 -9.25
N PRO A 394 13.06 13.81 -8.84
CA PRO A 394 13.51 15.15 -9.11
C PRO A 394 14.05 15.08 -10.55
N THR A 395 13.17 15.26 -11.55
CA THR A 395 13.51 15.63 -12.95
C THR A 395 14.60 14.85 -13.73
N GLY A 396 15.16 13.75 -13.21
CA GLY A 396 16.21 12.98 -13.85
C GLY A 396 15.67 11.92 -14.82
N ALA A 397 16.29 11.80 -16.00
CA ALA A 397 16.05 10.68 -16.90
C ALA A 397 16.40 9.36 -16.19
N VAL A 398 15.44 8.44 -16.10
CA VAL A 398 15.69 7.05 -15.66
C VAL A 398 16.73 6.44 -16.60
N SER A 399 17.78 5.83 -16.07
CA SER A 399 18.82 5.21 -16.89
C SER A 399 18.22 4.10 -17.76
N ASP A 400 18.79 3.84 -18.94
CA ASP A 400 18.27 2.78 -19.81
C ASP A 400 18.38 1.40 -19.15
N ALA A 401 19.40 1.18 -18.31
CA ALA A 401 19.52 -0.02 -17.48
C ALA A 401 18.35 -0.17 -16.49
N GLU A 402 17.90 0.91 -15.86
CA GLU A 402 16.72 0.88 -14.97
C GLU A 402 15.42 0.67 -15.74
N LYS A 403 15.30 1.21 -16.96
CA LYS A 403 14.14 0.96 -17.83
C LYS A 403 14.03 -0.51 -18.23
N GLU A 404 15.16 -1.16 -18.51
CA GLU A 404 15.25 -2.56 -18.92
C GLU A 404 15.21 -3.56 -17.76
N ARG A 405 15.31 -3.10 -16.51
CA ARG A 405 15.28 -3.96 -15.32
C ARG A 405 14.00 -4.79 -15.28
N ILE A 406 14.14 -6.10 -15.06
CA ILE A 406 13.00 -7.02 -14.93
C ILE A 406 12.38 -6.90 -13.53
N VAL A 407 11.06 -6.79 -13.50
CA VAL A 407 10.22 -6.70 -12.31
C VAL A 407 9.29 -7.92 -12.30
N SER A 408 9.28 -8.64 -11.19
CA SER A 408 8.37 -9.77 -10.97
C SER A 408 7.08 -9.28 -10.34
N CYS A 409 5.95 -9.63 -10.95
CA CYS A 409 4.62 -9.16 -10.60
C CYS A 409 3.64 -10.34 -10.48
N ARG A 410 2.53 -10.13 -9.78
CA ARG A 410 1.35 -11.00 -9.83
C ARG A 410 0.16 -10.28 -10.47
N ASP A 411 -0.52 -10.97 -11.37
CA ASP A 411 -1.73 -10.50 -12.04
C ASP A 411 -3.01 -10.90 -11.27
N GLU A 412 -4.17 -10.46 -11.78
CA GLU A 412 -5.50 -10.81 -11.25
C GLU A 412 -5.79 -12.31 -11.25
N GLY A 413 -5.19 -13.06 -12.19
CA GLY A 413 -5.31 -14.52 -12.25
C GLY A 413 -4.43 -15.26 -11.24
N GLY A 414 -3.62 -14.53 -10.46
CA GLY A 414 -2.64 -15.09 -9.53
C GLY A 414 -1.37 -15.62 -10.21
N ASN A 415 -1.18 -15.36 -11.50
CA ASN A 415 0.01 -15.79 -12.23
C ASN A 415 1.18 -14.84 -11.96
N THR A 416 2.39 -15.39 -11.87
CA THR A 416 3.61 -14.59 -11.84
C THR A 416 4.00 -14.19 -13.26
N VAL A 417 4.19 -12.89 -13.47
CA VAL A 417 4.59 -12.29 -14.75
C VAL A 417 5.90 -11.51 -14.55
N GLU A 418 6.80 -11.60 -15.52
CA GLU A 418 8.03 -10.80 -15.56
C GLU A 418 7.92 -9.74 -16.66
N MET A 419 8.21 -8.49 -16.32
CA MET A 419 8.10 -7.37 -17.25
C MET A 419 9.24 -6.38 -17.04
N THR A 420 9.53 -5.54 -18.03
CA THR A 420 10.51 -4.47 -17.86
C THR A 420 9.90 -3.33 -17.04
N ARG A 421 10.70 -2.68 -16.20
CA ARG A 421 10.26 -1.54 -15.38
C ARG A 421 9.61 -0.43 -16.19
N ALA A 422 10.08 -0.19 -17.42
CA ALA A 422 9.53 0.82 -18.33
C ALA A 422 8.13 0.48 -18.88
N SER A 423 7.74 -0.80 -18.87
CA SER A 423 6.42 -1.25 -19.32
C SER A 423 5.33 -1.15 -18.24
N ILE A 424 5.72 -0.81 -17.00
CA ILE A 424 4.80 -0.72 -15.86
C ILE A 424 4.71 0.74 -15.39
N THR A 425 3.48 1.22 -15.28
CA THR A 425 3.16 2.48 -14.59
C THR A 425 2.99 2.17 -13.10
N PHE A 426 3.86 2.71 -12.25
CA PHE A 426 3.80 2.49 -10.80
C PHE A 426 2.89 3.53 -10.16
N LEU A 427 2.04 3.09 -9.25
CA LEU A 427 1.17 4.00 -8.50
C LEU A 427 1.98 4.77 -7.44
N PRO A 428 1.69 6.06 -7.24
CA PRO A 428 2.38 6.90 -6.28
C PRO A 428 1.86 6.68 -4.85
N LEU A 429 2.13 5.51 -4.28
CA LEU A 429 1.55 5.09 -3.00
C LEU A 429 2.43 5.46 -1.80
N ASN A 430 3.70 5.05 -1.82
CA ASN A 430 4.57 5.14 -0.66
C ASN A 430 5.25 6.53 -0.59
N ALA A 431 5.06 7.20 0.56
CA ALA A 431 5.58 8.53 0.87
C ALA A 431 5.07 9.67 -0.03
N TYR A 432 3.88 9.54 -0.63
CA TYR A 432 3.25 10.59 -1.43
C TYR A 432 2.15 11.34 -0.68
N LEU A 433 1.85 12.54 -1.17
CA LEU A 433 0.69 13.35 -0.78
C LEU A 433 -0.35 13.33 -1.90
N THR A 434 -1.63 13.28 -1.53
CA THR A 434 -2.76 13.60 -2.41
C THR A 434 -3.17 15.06 -2.34
N GLU A 435 -2.71 15.77 -1.29
CA GLU A 435 -2.96 17.19 -1.10
C GLU A 435 -1.76 17.83 -0.39
N LEU A 436 -1.39 19.03 -0.84
CA LEU A 436 -0.38 19.87 -0.20
C LEU A 436 -0.75 21.33 -0.42
N SER A 437 -0.99 22.04 0.67
CA SER A 437 -1.24 23.47 0.69
C SER A 437 -0.33 24.15 1.70
N PHE A 438 0.45 25.11 1.23
CA PHE A 438 1.20 26.00 2.11
C PHE A 438 0.27 27.15 2.53
N LEU A 439 0.22 27.44 3.82
CA LEU A 439 -0.74 28.40 4.36
C LEU A 439 -0.05 29.70 4.80
N ASP A 440 -0.74 30.81 4.66
CA ASP A 440 -0.31 32.09 5.22
C ASP A 440 -0.57 32.17 6.74
N GLU A 441 -0.25 33.31 7.36
CA GLU A 441 -0.45 33.56 8.79
C GLU A 441 -1.92 33.53 9.24
N LYS A 442 -2.86 33.67 8.29
CA LYS A 442 -4.31 33.61 8.51
C LYS A 442 -4.88 32.23 8.23
N LYS A 443 -4.03 31.25 7.88
CA LYS A 443 -4.39 29.89 7.46
C LYS A 443 -5.08 29.83 6.09
N GLU A 444 -4.84 30.80 5.23
CA GLU A 444 -5.34 30.78 3.85
C GLU A 444 -4.30 30.16 2.90
N PRO A 445 -4.70 29.38 1.89
CA PRO A 445 -3.79 28.79 0.91
C PRO A 445 -2.95 29.84 0.16
N LEU A 446 -1.65 29.58 0.06
CA LEU A 446 -0.70 30.37 -0.73
C LEU A 446 -0.70 29.90 -2.19
N PRO A 447 -0.66 30.82 -3.17
CA PRO A 447 -0.67 30.49 -4.60
C PRO A 447 0.73 30.05 -5.07
N ILE A 448 1.12 28.83 -4.72
CA ILE A 448 2.41 28.27 -5.14
C ILE A 448 2.43 28.00 -6.65
N TYR A 449 3.62 28.03 -7.25
CA TYR A 449 3.84 27.66 -8.64
C TYR A 449 4.87 26.53 -8.79
N PRO A 450 4.61 25.49 -9.61
CA PRO A 450 3.32 25.21 -10.25
C PRO A 450 2.25 24.87 -9.21
N GLU A 451 0.99 24.74 -9.64
CA GLU A 451 -0.04 24.17 -8.78
C GLU A 451 0.36 22.75 -8.32
N PHE A 452 -0.16 22.32 -7.18
CA PHE A 452 0.19 21.02 -6.62
C PHE A 452 -0.18 19.88 -7.58
N ASP A 453 0.79 19.03 -7.85
CA ASP A 453 0.62 17.73 -8.49
C ASP A 453 1.44 16.71 -7.70
N MET A 454 0.89 15.52 -7.48
CA MET A 454 1.51 14.50 -6.63
C MET A 454 2.91 14.06 -7.12
N ASN A 455 3.21 14.24 -8.41
CA ASN A 455 4.51 13.93 -9.02
C ASN A 455 5.44 15.13 -9.13
N THR A 456 5.00 16.30 -8.67
CA THR A 456 5.79 17.52 -8.59
C THR A 456 6.36 17.71 -7.19
N PHE A 457 7.67 17.96 -7.10
CA PHE A 457 8.39 18.03 -5.83
C PHE A 457 9.07 19.38 -5.57
N ASP A 458 9.05 20.29 -6.53
CA ASP A 458 9.66 21.60 -6.42
C ASP A 458 8.64 22.68 -6.81
N TYR A 459 8.42 23.60 -5.87
CA TYR A 459 7.46 24.68 -5.94
C TYR A 459 8.14 26.00 -5.62
N SER A 460 7.51 27.11 -5.96
CA SER A 460 8.04 28.44 -5.72
C SER A 460 6.95 29.42 -5.32
N LEU A 461 7.38 30.45 -4.59
CA LEU A 461 6.54 31.60 -4.26
C LEU A 461 7.42 32.83 -4.02
N VAL A 462 7.07 33.95 -4.63
CA VAL A 462 7.76 35.23 -4.50
C VAL A 462 6.82 36.26 -3.87
N GLY A 463 7.27 36.90 -2.81
CA GLY A 463 6.52 37.95 -2.12
C GLY A 463 7.41 38.84 -1.24
N ASP A 464 6.79 39.64 -0.38
CA ASP A 464 7.47 40.70 0.39
C ASP A 464 7.16 40.70 1.89
N SER A 465 6.23 39.89 2.36
CA SER A 465 5.64 40.07 3.70
C SER A 465 5.22 38.76 4.36
N PHE A 466 6.01 37.71 4.19
CA PHE A 466 5.81 36.46 4.91
C PHE A 466 6.57 36.51 6.25
N SER A 467 5.91 36.28 7.39
CA SER A 467 6.60 36.03 8.66
C SER A 467 6.60 34.56 9.05
N SER A 468 5.57 33.80 8.67
CA SER A 468 5.52 32.35 8.83
C SER A 468 4.70 31.69 7.72
N VAL A 469 4.91 30.39 7.53
CA VAL A 469 4.13 29.55 6.60
C VAL A 469 3.64 28.32 7.35
N GLY A 470 2.34 28.03 7.25
CA GLY A 470 1.72 26.81 7.73
C GLY A 470 1.66 25.72 6.66
N LEU A 471 1.12 24.57 7.03
CA LEU A 471 0.99 23.41 6.15
C LEU A 471 -0.35 22.71 6.39
N GLU A 472 -1.07 22.47 5.30
CA GLU A 472 -2.19 21.54 5.20
C GLU A 472 -1.81 20.47 4.17
N TYR A 473 -2.13 19.22 4.47
CA TYR A 473 -1.73 18.10 3.63
C TYR A 473 -2.64 16.90 3.87
N THR A 474 -2.66 16.03 2.87
CA THR A 474 -3.25 14.70 2.97
C THR A 474 -2.26 13.68 2.40
N ALA A 475 -1.86 12.71 3.21
CA ALA A 475 -0.90 11.67 2.80
C ALA A 475 -1.63 10.46 2.23
N VAL A 476 -1.06 9.84 1.19
CA VAL A 476 -1.66 8.66 0.55
C VAL A 476 -1.84 7.50 1.55
N GLU A 477 -0.82 7.25 2.37
CA GLU A 477 -0.85 6.20 3.40
C GLU A 477 -1.59 6.63 4.68
N GLY A 478 -2.25 7.79 4.65
CA GLY A 478 -3.05 8.32 5.76
C GLY A 478 -2.30 8.32 7.09
N TYR A 479 -2.87 7.63 8.08
CA TYR A 479 -2.34 7.53 9.44
C TYR A 479 -0.93 6.92 9.54
N ALA A 480 -0.51 6.14 8.55
CA ALA A 480 0.77 5.42 8.60
C ALA A 480 1.95 6.29 8.16
N ALA A 481 1.68 7.40 7.46
CA ALA A 481 2.71 8.34 7.03
C ALA A 481 3.13 9.27 8.18
N LYS A 482 4.42 9.64 8.20
CA LYS A 482 4.96 10.68 9.08
C LYS A 482 5.34 11.88 8.25
N ILE A 483 4.88 13.06 8.64
CA ILE A 483 5.19 14.32 7.95
C ILE A 483 6.06 15.19 8.83
N LEU A 484 7.10 15.75 8.23
CA LEU A 484 7.99 16.71 8.87
C LEU A 484 8.21 17.91 7.94
N MET A 485 7.87 19.10 8.40
CA MET A 485 8.18 20.34 7.71
C MET A 485 9.40 21.02 8.36
N THR A 486 10.36 21.44 7.54
CA THR A 486 11.56 22.16 7.99
C THR A 486 11.84 23.34 7.07
N ASN A 487 12.42 24.42 7.61
CA ASN A 487 13.06 25.45 6.78
C ASN A 487 14.57 25.24 6.86
N ALA A 488 15.16 24.75 5.77
CA ALA A 488 16.59 24.44 5.70
C ALA A 488 17.48 25.67 5.92
N SER A 489 16.94 26.88 5.73
CA SER A 489 17.63 28.15 6.01
C SER A 489 17.81 28.45 7.51
N ASN A 490 17.18 27.69 8.43
CA ASN A 490 17.06 28.09 9.84
C ASN A 490 17.51 27.07 10.91
N MET A 491 17.89 25.82 10.58
CA MET A 491 18.41 24.81 11.54
C MET A 491 17.64 24.74 12.89
N LEU A 492 16.32 24.93 12.88
CA LEU A 492 15.47 24.85 14.07
C LEU A 492 14.73 23.51 14.13
N SER A 493 14.60 23.01 15.36
CA SER A 493 14.09 21.69 15.73
C SER A 493 12.75 21.31 15.07
N PRO A 494 12.53 20.01 14.81
CA PRO A 494 11.28 19.49 14.22
C PRO A 494 10.08 19.85 15.10
N GLY A 495 9.18 20.70 14.60
CA GLY A 495 7.86 20.93 15.18
C GLY A 495 6.90 19.85 14.68
N ALA A 496 6.02 19.36 15.54
CA ALA A 496 4.98 18.42 15.13
C ALA A 496 4.01 19.09 14.13
N VAL A 497 3.30 18.26 13.37
CA VAL A 497 2.23 18.68 12.44
C VAL A 497 1.26 19.63 13.15
N GLY A 498 1.13 20.87 12.64
CA GLY A 498 0.30 21.95 13.19
C GLY A 498 1.04 23.26 13.50
N ASP A 499 2.38 23.24 13.50
CA ASP A 499 3.20 24.44 13.74
C ASP A 499 3.53 25.20 12.44
N THR A 500 3.46 26.54 12.49
CA THR A 500 3.94 27.40 11.41
C THR A 500 5.48 27.48 11.44
N VAL A 501 6.11 27.44 10.27
CA VAL A 501 7.56 27.61 10.14
C VAL A 501 7.89 29.08 9.88
N ALA A 502 8.83 29.63 10.65
CA ALA A 502 9.26 31.02 10.50
C ALA A 502 9.98 31.27 9.16
N ILE A 503 9.64 32.39 8.52
CA ILE A 503 10.21 32.84 7.26
C ILE A 503 11.13 34.04 7.50
N GLN A 504 12.34 33.99 6.95
CA GLN A 504 13.28 35.09 6.99
C GLN A 504 13.09 36.03 5.80
N GLN A 505 13.67 37.22 5.86
CA GLN A 505 13.89 38.04 4.66
C GLN A 505 14.94 37.37 3.75
N GLY A 506 14.72 37.41 2.44
CA GLY A 506 15.52 36.73 1.43
C GLY A 506 15.01 35.34 1.08
N GLU A 507 15.95 34.46 0.73
CA GLU A 507 15.70 33.12 0.22
C GLU A 507 15.40 32.13 1.36
N ASN A 508 14.28 31.41 1.23
CA ASN A 508 13.86 30.37 2.15
C ASN A 508 13.63 29.07 1.37
N LYS A 509 14.05 27.94 1.95
CA LYS A 509 13.82 26.61 1.37
C LYS A 509 13.07 25.76 2.37
N LEU A 510 11.77 25.62 2.15
CA LEU A 510 10.89 24.83 3.00
C LEU A 510 10.82 23.42 2.43
N SER A 511 11.11 22.43 3.26
CA SER A 511 11.12 21.01 2.90
C SER A 511 10.04 20.30 3.71
N VAL A 512 9.07 19.72 3.03
CA VAL A 512 8.04 18.83 3.59
C VAL A 512 8.46 17.40 3.29
N GLN A 513 9.05 16.74 4.28
CA GLN A 513 9.43 15.34 4.22
C GLN A 513 8.25 14.46 4.60
N VAL A 514 7.89 13.53 3.72
CA VAL A 514 6.91 12.47 3.94
C VAL A 514 7.68 11.18 4.11
N SER A 515 7.46 10.45 5.19
CA SER A 515 8.05 9.14 5.45
C SER A 515 6.97 8.08 5.56
N SER A 516 7.05 7.08 4.69
CA SER A 516 6.22 5.88 4.71
C SER A 516 6.55 4.98 5.89
N LEU A 517 5.62 4.09 6.23
CA LEU A 517 5.80 3.06 7.25
C LEU A 517 6.98 2.12 6.93
N ASP A 518 7.30 1.93 5.65
CA ASP A 518 8.40 1.07 5.19
C ASP A 518 9.79 1.75 5.28
N GLY A 519 9.84 3.04 5.65
CA GLY A 519 11.06 3.85 5.70
C GLY A 519 11.36 4.66 4.43
N THR A 520 10.65 4.43 3.32
CA THR A 520 10.73 5.25 2.11
C THR A 520 10.37 6.69 2.45
N SER A 521 11.12 7.65 1.91
CA SER A 521 10.87 9.06 2.17
C SER A 521 10.94 9.90 0.91
N ARG A 522 10.11 10.95 0.86
CA ARG A 522 10.08 11.95 -0.22
C ARG A 522 10.03 13.35 0.36
N THR A 523 10.47 14.31 -0.43
CA THR A 523 10.52 15.71 -0.01
C THR A 523 9.86 16.58 -1.07
N TYR A 524 8.81 17.29 -0.66
CA TYR A 524 8.21 18.39 -1.42
C TYR A 524 8.86 19.69 -0.96
N THR A 525 9.37 20.49 -1.89
CA THR A 525 10.20 21.65 -1.62
C THR A 525 9.52 22.92 -2.11
N LEU A 526 9.33 23.91 -1.22
CA LEU A 526 8.94 25.26 -1.60
C LEU A 526 10.16 26.19 -1.52
N HIS A 527 10.57 26.72 -2.68
CA HIS A 527 11.57 27.77 -2.85
C HIS A 527 10.88 29.13 -2.72
N LEU A 528 10.92 29.70 -1.52
CA LEU A 528 10.22 30.94 -1.20
C LEU A 528 11.19 32.12 -1.18
N LEU A 529 10.86 33.18 -1.91
CA LEU A 529 11.58 34.46 -1.86
C LEU A 529 10.74 35.51 -1.12
N ASN A 530 11.24 35.99 0.01
CA ASN A 530 10.60 37.00 0.84
C ASN A 530 11.40 38.31 0.82
N GLY A 531 11.07 39.24 -0.08
CA GLY A 531 11.88 40.43 -0.29
C GLY A 531 13.02 40.20 -1.28
N GLN A 532 14.15 40.83 -1.06
CA GLN A 532 15.28 40.77 -2.00
C GLN A 532 16.12 39.52 -1.78
N ASP A 533 16.52 38.88 -2.87
CA ASP A 533 17.50 37.79 -2.84
C ASP A 533 18.93 38.34 -2.72
N SER A 534 19.82 37.52 -2.18
CA SER A 534 21.23 37.84 -1.99
C SER A 534 22.02 37.96 -3.31
N GLY A 535 21.59 37.25 -4.37
CA GLY A 535 22.23 37.23 -5.69
C GLY A 535 21.85 38.40 -6.60
N GLY A 536 20.85 39.18 -6.22
CA GLY A 536 20.29 40.28 -7.03
C GLY A 536 19.45 39.82 -8.22
N PHE A 537 19.05 38.55 -8.30
CA PHE A 537 18.17 38.00 -9.34
C PHE A 537 16.84 38.75 -9.40
N ARG A 538 16.21 39.04 -8.26
CA ARG A 538 14.97 39.80 -8.20
C ARG A 538 15.13 41.19 -8.78
N LYS A 539 16.21 41.87 -8.39
CA LYS A 539 16.50 43.23 -8.86
C LYS A 539 16.90 43.28 -10.33
N ASN A 540 17.73 42.35 -10.80
CA ASN A 540 18.38 42.42 -12.12
C ASN A 540 17.61 41.67 -13.21
N THR A 541 16.75 40.71 -12.82
CA THR A 541 16.00 39.83 -13.72
C THR A 541 14.51 39.94 -13.49
N LEU A 542 13.98 39.56 -12.31
CA LEU A 542 12.53 39.52 -12.09
C LEU A 542 11.85 40.88 -12.31
N SER A 543 12.51 41.98 -11.92
CA SER A 543 12.02 43.36 -12.12
C SER A 543 11.78 43.74 -13.60
N LYS A 544 12.33 42.99 -14.55
CA LYS A 544 12.15 43.19 -16.00
C LYS A 544 10.96 42.43 -16.57
N PHE A 545 10.36 41.54 -15.80
CA PHE A 545 9.18 40.75 -16.19
C PHE A 545 7.92 41.26 -15.45
N PRO A 546 6.71 41.01 -15.99
CA PRO A 546 5.48 41.17 -15.22
C PRO A 546 5.49 40.30 -13.96
N ALA A 547 4.85 40.77 -12.88
CA ALA A 547 4.85 40.08 -11.59
C ALA A 547 4.37 38.61 -11.66
N SER A 548 3.46 38.30 -12.58
CA SER A 548 2.93 36.93 -12.78
C SER A 548 3.96 35.93 -13.32
N TYR A 549 5.16 36.35 -13.70
CA TYR A 549 6.26 35.46 -14.10
C TYR A 549 7.20 35.13 -12.93
N ALA A 550 7.08 35.84 -11.81
CA ALA A 550 8.07 35.85 -10.76
C ALA A 550 8.29 34.46 -10.16
N ASP A 551 7.22 33.71 -9.89
CA ASP A 551 7.30 32.41 -9.24
C ASP A 551 8.00 31.39 -10.14
N GLY A 552 7.53 31.19 -11.37
CA GLY A 552 8.17 30.25 -12.31
C GLY A 552 9.62 30.58 -12.64
N LEU A 553 9.96 31.87 -12.80
CA LEU A 553 11.37 32.27 -12.99
C LEU A 553 12.22 32.04 -11.72
N TRP A 554 11.65 32.25 -10.54
CA TRP A 554 12.32 31.99 -9.28
C TRP A 554 12.52 30.48 -9.04
N LEU A 555 11.54 29.64 -9.40
CA LEU A 555 11.66 28.19 -9.39
C LEU A 555 12.86 27.75 -10.22
N LEU A 556 12.88 28.15 -11.49
CA LEU A 556 13.94 27.78 -12.42
C LEU A 556 15.30 28.31 -11.98
N HIS A 557 15.37 29.54 -11.43
CA HIS A 557 16.62 30.07 -10.88
C HIS A 557 17.10 29.29 -9.65
N SER A 558 16.18 28.87 -8.78
CA SER A 558 16.50 28.08 -7.58
C SER A 558 17.03 26.69 -7.94
N LEU A 559 16.49 26.08 -9.01
CA LEU A 559 16.91 24.77 -9.51
C LEU A 559 18.17 24.85 -10.38
N HIS A 560 18.27 25.89 -11.20
CA HIS A 560 19.34 26.11 -12.18
C HIS A 560 19.87 27.56 -12.11
N PRO A 561 20.69 27.92 -11.10
CA PRO A 561 21.16 29.29 -10.90
C PRO A 561 21.96 29.89 -12.07
N ASN A 562 22.50 29.03 -12.95
CA ASN A 562 23.27 29.44 -14.12
C ASN A 562 22.39 29.84 -15.32
N TYR A 563 21.08 29.54 -15.28
CA TYR A 563 20.17 29.96 -16.33
C TYR A 563 20.05 31.48 -16.35
N ARG A 564 20.03 32.02 -17.57
CA ARG A 564 19.95 33.46 -17.82
C ARG A 564 18.63 33.75 -18.51
N PHE A 565 17.78 34.52 -17.85
CA PHE A 565 16.49 34.91 -18.39
C PHE A 565 16.56 36.34 -18.92
N GLU A 566 16.14 36.53 -20.16
CA GLU A 566 16.06 37.83 -20.81
C GLU A 566 14.61 38.08 -21.24
N ALA A 567 14.03 39.18 -20.76
CA ALA A 567 12.67 39.56 -21.12
C ALA A 567 12.65 40.14 -22.53
N TYR A 568 11.82 39.58 -23.41
CA TYR A 568 11.54 40.15 -24.72
C TYR A 568 10.18 40.88 -24.68
N GLN A 569 10.22 42.21 -24.87
CA GLN A 569 9.02 43.05 -24.83
C GLN A 569 8.44 43.17 -26.24
N THR A 570 7.44 42.35 -26.56
CA THR A 570 6.83 42.29 -27.91
C THR A 570 6.02 43.53 -28.26
N GLY A 571 5.49 44.24 -27.26
CA GLY A 571 4.55 45.35 -27.45
C GLY A 571 3.14 44.92 -27.83
N LEU A 572 2.86 43.61 -27.88
CA LEU A 572 1.56 43.03 -28.23
C LEU A 572 0.72 42.75 -26.99
N THR A 573 -0.60 42.79 -27.13
CA THR A 573 -1.51 42.31 -26.07
C THR A 573 -1.78 40.82 -26.21
N PHE A 574 -2.05 40.14 -25.10
CA PHE A 574 -2.34 38.70 -25.13
C PHE A 574 -3.58 38.38 -25.98
N ASP A 575 -4.66 39.16 -25.84
CA ASP A 575 -5.89 38.96 -26.60
C ASP A 575 -5.68 39.14 -28.12
N GLU A 576 -4.85 40.10 -28.53
CA GLU A 576 -4.49 40.31 -29.94
C GLU A 576 -3.79 39.10 -30.53
N VAL A 577 -2.84 38.52 -29.81
CA VAL A 577 -2.14 37.31 -30.27
C VAL A 577 -3.07 36.11 -30.27
N LEU A 578 -3.90 35.94 -29.24
CA LEU A 578 -4.86 34.85 -29.14
C LEU A 578 -5.91 34.89 -30.25
N ASP A 579 -6.43 36.07 -30.60
CA ASP A 579 -7.37 36.24 -31.71
C ASP A 579 -6.76 35.85 -33.06
N ASN A 580 -5.47 36.12 -33.22
CA ASN A 580 -4.71 35.70 -34.39
C ASN A 580 -4.49 34.18 -34.38
N GLU A 581 -4.09 33.58 -33.26
CA GLU A 581 -3.81 32.15 -33.17
C GLU A 581 -5.06 31.26 -33.21
N ASP A 582 -6.20 31.74 -32.72
CA ASP A 582 -7.53 31.10 -32.84
C ASP A 582 -8.16 31.31 -34.23
N HIS A 583 -7.38 31.80 -35.20
CA HIS A 583 -7.78 31.84 -36.59
C HIS A 583 -7.82 30.43 -37.19
N VAL A 584 -8.83 30.20 -38.03
CA VAL A 584 -9.05 28.98 -38.79
C VAL A 584 -7.73 28.52 -39.44
N ASP A 585 -7.41 27.22 -39.31
CA ASP A 585 -6.24 26.50 -39.85
C ASP A 585 -4.84 26.80 -39.28
N ARG A 586 -4.70 27.77 -38.37
CA ARG A 586 -3.39 28.16 -37.82
C ARG A 586 -2.92 27.25 -36.68
N SER A 587 -3.76 27.11 -35.66
CA SER A 587 -3.49 26.26 -34.49
C SER A 587 -4.34 24.99 -34.54
N LEU A 588 -3.69 23.88 -34.88
CA LEU A 588 -4.30 22.57 -35.07
C LEU A 588 -3.91 21.59 -33.95
N ILE A 589 -4.79 20.64 -33.68
CA ILE A 589 -4.56 19.50 -32.81
C ILE A 589 -5.13 18.23 -33.47
N SER A 590 -4.48 17.09 -33.22
CA SER A 590 -4.95 15.80 -33.75
C SER A 590 -6.14 15.28 -32.97
N SER A 591 -7.28 15.13 -33.64
CA SER A 591 -8.50 14.56 -33.06
C SER A 591 -8.39 13.07 -32.70
N SER A 592 -7.34 12.40 -33.15
CA SER A 592 -7.07 10.99 -32.79
C SER A 592 -6.43 10.85 -31.42
N TYR A 593 -5.70 11.86 -30.96
CA TYR A 593 -4.99 11.84 -29.67
C TYR A 593 -5.72 12.69 -28.63
N ASN A 594 -6.20 13.88 -29.02
CA ASN A 594 -6.82 14.84 -28.10
C ASN A 594 -8.19 15.30 -28.63
N PRO A 595 -9.21 14.42 -28.68
CA PRO A 595 -10.51 14.76 -29.24
C PRO A 595 -11.20 15.92 -28.48
N GLU A 596 -11.01 16.01 -27.16
CA GLU A 596 -11.60 17.06 -26.33
C GLU A 596 -11.02 18.46 -26.60
N TRP A 597 -9.79 18.54 -27.11
CA TRP A 597 -9.13 19.80 -27.44
C TRP A 597 -9.56 20.38 -28.79
N VAL A 598 -10.36 19.63 -29.56
CA VAL A 598 -10.82 20.03 -30.89
C VAL A 598 -11.98 21.01 -30.81
N LYS A 599 -11.91 22.06 -31.62
CA LYS A 599 -13.00 23.04 -31.81
C LYS A 599 -14.25 22.35 -32.37
N PRO A 600 -15.42 22.45 -31.69
CA PRO A 600 -16.65 21.86 -32.19
C PRO A 600 -16.96 22.28 -33.63
N GLY A 601 -17.30 21.31 -34.48
CA GLY A 601 -17.60 21.54 -35.90
C GLY A 601 -16.38 21.79 -36.80
N SER A 602 -15.15 21.70 -36.29
CA SER A 602 -13.96 21.86 -37.14
C SER A 602 -13.89 20.77 -38.23
N PRO A 603 -13.67 21.15 -39.51
CA PRO A 603 -13.27 20.20 -40.53
C PRO A 603 -11.85 19.70 -40.27
N VAL A 604 -11.42 18.68 -41.02
CA VAL A 604 -10.03 18.23 -41.08
C VAL A 604 -9.27 19.18 -42.01
N TYR A 605 -8.20 19.79 -41.51
CA TYR A 605 -7.34 20.70 -42.28
C TYR A 605 -6.12 19.99 -42.85
N ASP A 606 -5.54 19.04 -42.11
CA ASP A 606 -4.37 18.27 -42.55
C ASP A 606 -4.48 16.78 -42.21
N GLY A 607 -3.95 15.94 -43.09
CA GLY A 607 -3.99 14.49 -43.00
C GLY A 607 -5.41 13.94 -42.84
N LYS A 608 -5.61 13.13 -41.79
CA LYS A 608 -6.92 12.50 -41.48
C LYS A 608 -7.53 12.99 -40.17
N SER A 609 -6.77 13.67 -39.32
CA SER A 609 -7.17 13.97 -37.94
C SER A 609 -6.82 15.37 -37.45
N TRP A 610 -6.05 16.17 -38.20
CA TRP A 610 -5.68 17.50 -37.72
C TRP A 610 -6.82 18.50 -37.92
N LYS A 611 -7.31 19.06 -36.82
CA LYS A 611 -8.46 19.95 -36.74
C LYS A 611 -8.12 21.18 -35.90
N ALA A 612 -8.86 22.27 -36.07
CA ALA A 612 -8.63 23.48 -35.28
C ALA A 612 -8.78 23.17 -33.77
N ALA A 613 -7.83 23.66 -32.98
CA ALA A 613 -7.89 23.58 -31.52
C ALA A 613 -8.96 24.54 -30.97
N ARG A 614 -9.50 24.23 -29.79
CA ARG A 614 -10.38 25.15 -29.07
C ARG A 614 -9.59 26.38 -28.61
N ARG A 615 -10.27 27.53 -28.50
CA ARG A 615 -9.63 28.80 -28.11
C ARG A 615 -8.93 28.70 -26.75
N GLU A 616 -9.54 28.03 -25.78
CA GLU A 616 -8.97 27.78 -24.45
C GLU A 616 -7.69 26.96 -24.50
N VAL A 617 -7.58 26.01 -25.45
CA VAL A 617 -6.35 25.23 -25.67
C VAL A 617 -5.28 26.12 -26.29
N VAL A 618 -5.64 26.93 -27.29
CA VAL A 618 -4.71 27.91 -27.88
C VAL A 618 -4.21 28.88 -26.81
N ALA A 619 -5.09 29.42 -25.97
CA ALA A 619 -4.72 30.31 -24.88
C ALA A 619 -3.74 29.67 -23.89
N TYR A 620 -3.95 28.39 -23.54
CA TYR A 620 -3.05 27.66 -22.64
C TYR A 620 -1.64 27.52 -23.21
N PHE A 621 -1.51 27.06 -24.46
CA PHE A 621 -0.20 26.89 -25.11
C PHE A 621 0.47 28.21 -25.47
N LEU A 622 -0.31 29.26 -25.70
CA LEU A 622 0.22 30.59 -25.97
C LEU A 622 0.78 31.26 -24.71
N ASP A 623 0.32 30.93 -23.51
CA ASP A 623 0.77 31.61 -22.29
C ASP A 623 2.12 31.08 -21.80
N PRO A 624 3.22 31.86 -21.86
CA PRO A 624 4.53 31.38 -21.45
C PRO A 624 4.60 30.98 -19.97
N ARG A 625 3.71 31.53 -19.14
CA ARG A 625 3.69 31.29 -17.69
C ARG A 625 3.36 29.84 -17.35
N ASN A 626 2.65 29.12 -18.22
CA ASN A 626 2.33 27.71 -18.02
C ASN A 626 3.53 26.78 -18.20
N PHE A 627 4.64 27.31 -18.74
CA PHE A 627 5.80 26.50 -19.14
C PHE A 627 7.10 26.95 -18.49
N LEU A 628 7.04 27.77 -17.44
CA LEU A 628 8.21 28.09 -16.62
C LEU A 628 8.55 26.96 -15.65
N THR A 629 8.58 25.73 -16.16
CA THR A 629 8.87 24.49 -15.43
C THR A 629 10.17 23.89 -15.97
N PRO A 630 10.84 22.99 -15.22
CA PRO A 630 12.13 22.42 -15.65
C PRO A 630 12.14 21.82 -17.05
N ASP A 631 11.01 21.24 -17.48
CA ASP A 631 10.86 20.66 -18.81
C ASP A 631 10.34 21.68 -19.83
N GLY A 632 9.35 22.51 -19.45
CA GLY A 632 8.68 23.44 -20.37
C GLY A 632 9.53 24.62 -20.81
N VAL A 633 10.55 25.00 -20.02
CA VAL A 633 11.34 26.22 -20.25
C VAL A 633 12.13 26.21 -21.56
N PHE A 634 12.49 25.03 -22.07
CA PHE A 634 13.33 24.90 -23.26
C PHE A 634 12.67 25.41 -24.55
N GLN A 635 11.35 25.60 -24.57
CA GLN A 635 10.69 26.27 -25.69
C GLN A 635 11.13 27.73 -25.87
N PHE A 636 11.67 28.33 -24.81
CA PHE A 636 12.21 29.70 -24.78
C PHE A 636 13.74 29.73 -24.90
N GLU A 637 14.40 28.58 -25.08
CA GLU A 637 15.85 28.52 -25.28
C GLU A 637 16.22 29.31 -26.54
N LYS A 638 17.26 30.14 -26.41
CA LYS A 638 17.79 30.90 -27.55
C LYS A 638 18.58 29.96 -28.46
N LEU A 639 18.02 29.66 -29.62
CA LEU A 639 18.55 28.73 -30.62
C LEU A 639 19.69 29.31 -31.48
N SER A 640 20.18 30.52 -31.16
CA SER A 640 21.38 31.08 -31.79
C SER A 640 22.65 30.58 -31.09
N PHE A 641 23.75 30.45 -31.83
CA PHE A 641 25.05 30.09 -31.26
C PHE A 641 25.50 31.09 -30.18
N ASP A 642 25.95 30.53 -29.06
CA ASP A 642 26.55 31.24 -27.93
C ASP A 642 27.72 30.41 -27.42
N GLU A 643 28.94 30.90 -27.62
CA GLU A 643 30.17 30.20 -27.23
C GLU A 643 30.34 30.03 -25.71
N THR A 644 29.60 30.81 -24.91
CA THR A 644 29.63 30.72 -23.44
C THR A 644 28.72 29.62 -22.90
N ALA A 645 27.72 29.21 -23.68
CA ALA A 645 26.78 28.15 -23.34
C ALA A 645 27.10 26.83 -24.06
N HIS A 646 27.50 26.90 -25.33
CA HIS A 646 27.62 25.74 -26.21
C HIS A 646 29.05 25.19 -26.26
N THR A 647 29.32 24.18 -25.44
CA THR A 647 30.64 23.54 -25.30
C THR A 647 30.72 22.18 -26.00
N PRO A 648 31.92 21.72 -26.43
CA PRO A 648 32.14 20.35 -26.91
C PRO A 648 31.69 19.29 -25.90
N GLU A 649 31.92 19.53 -24.60
CA GLU A 649 31.56 18.60 -23.53
C GLU A 649 30.04 18.41 -23.43
N GLY A 650 29.26 19.48 -23.60
CA GLY A 650 27.81 19.38 -23.63
C GLY A 650 27.29 18.62 -24.86
N ILE A 651 27.89 18.84 -26.04
CA ILE A 651 27.54 18.06 -27.25
C ILE A 651 27.89 16.58 -27.01
N SER A 652 29.07 16.28 -26.48
CA SER A 652 29.51 14.92 -26.14
C SER A 652 28.53 14.24 -25.17
N ALA A 653 28.04 14.97 -24.16
CA ALA A 653 27.02 14.46 -23.25
C ALA A 653 25.69 14.14 -23.95
N MET A 654 25.26 14.98 -24.91
CA MET A 654 24.02 14.76 -25.66
C MET A 654 24.10 13.53 -26.58
N VAL A 655 25.22 13.36 -27.28
CA VAL A 655 25.39 12.26 -28.25
C VAL A 655 25.75 10.92 -27.60
N LYS A 656 26.09 10.90 -26.30
CA LYS A 656 26.50 9.67 -25.61
C LYS A 656 25.52 8.51 -25.81
N ASN A 657 26.03 7.31 -26.08
CA ASN A 657 25.21 6.13 -26.40
C ASN A 657 24.23 6.37 -27.58
N SER A 658 24.66 7.10 -28.60
CA SER A 658 23.94 7.25 -29.87
C SER A 658 24.86 6.87 -31.03
N PHE A 659 24.32 6.80 -32.24
CA PHE A 659 25.13 6.57 -33.45
C PHE A 659 26.15 7.70 -33.74
N MET A 660 26.04 8.84 -33.05
CA MET A 660 26.99 9.96 -33.13
C MET A 660 28.07 9.91 -32.03
N ASP A 661 28.04 8.93 -31.13
CA ASP A 661 29.07 8.68 -30.10
C ASP A 661 30.26 7.90 -30.71
N GLU A 662 30.79 8.41 -31.80
CA GLU A 662 31.83 7.75 -32.60
C GLU A 662 33.05 8.68 -32.73
N ALA A 663 34.23 8.07 -32.81
CA ALA A 663 35.48 8.82 -33.01
C ALA A 663 35.70 9.21 -34.48
N ASP A 664 35.11 8.48 -35.43
CA ASP A 664 35.19 8.74 -36.87
C ASP A 664 33.85 8.43 -37.56
N PRO A 665 33.12 9.45 -38.07
CA PRO A 665 33.49 10.87 -38.04
C PRO A 665 33.32 11.47 -36.63
N ASP A 666 34.15 12.46 -36.29
CA ASP A 666 34.04 13.22 -35.04
C ASP A 666 32.81 14.16 -35.10
N TYR A 667 31.65 13.61 -34.75
CA TYR A 667 30.38 14.33 -34.76
C TYR A 667 30.36 15.52 -33.81
N VAL A 668 31.05 15.44 -32.68
CA VAL A 668 31.12 16.53 -31.69
C VAL A 668 31.77 17.77 -32.31
N SER A 669 32.92 17.59 -32.96
CA SER A 669 33.60 18.69 -33.66
C SER A 669 32.80 19.20 -34.86
N ILE A 670 32.18 18.30 -35.62
CA ILE A 670 31.34 18.67 -36.77
C ILE A 670 30.14 19.51 -36.33
N LEU A 671 29.44 19.11 -35.26
CA LEU A 671 28.27 19.82 -34.74
C LEU A 671 28.64 21.19 -34.18
N LEU A 672 29.75 21.28 -33.45
CA LEU A 672 30.24 22.57 -32.97
C LEU A 672 30.63 23.49 -34.12
N LYS A 673 31.27 22.95 -35.16
CA LYS A 673 31.60 23.68 -36.39
C LYS A 673 30.34 24.16 -37.09
N ALA A 674 29.35 23.28 -37.28
CA ALA A 674 28.08 23.62 -37.91
C ALA A 674 27.38 24.75 -37.15
N GLY A 675 27.32 24.69 -35.82
CA GLY A 675 26.76 25.76 -35.00
C GLY A 675 27.50 27.09 -35.16
N LYS A 676 28.84 27.07 -35.14
CA LYS A 676 29.67 28.27 -35.35
C LYS A 676 29.50 28.90 -36.74
N GLU A 677 29.48 28.09 -37.78
CA GLU A 677 29.39 28.56 -39.17
C GLU A 677 27.99 29.06 -39.53
N SER A 678 26.95 28.44 -38.98
CA SER A 678 25.56 28.80 -39.25
C SER A 678 24.97 29.82 -38.27
N GLY A 679 25.62 30.03 -37.12
CA GLY A 679 25.05 30.85 -36.04
C GLY A 679 23.90 30.18 -35.29
N VAL A 680 23.70 28.86 -35.46
CA VAL A 680 22.66 28.07 -34.79
C VAL A 680 23.23 27.35 -33.55
N SER A 681 22.41 27.14 -32.52
CA SER A 681 22.76 26.33 -31.35
C SER A 681 23.15 24.91 -31.79
N PRO A 682 24.38 24.43 -31.51
CA PRO A 682 24.76 23.06 -31.78
C PRO A 682 24.00 22.07 -30.91
N TYR A 683 23.46 22.48 -29.76
CA TYR A 683 22.59 21.62 -28.94
C TYR A 683 21.26 21.39 -29.64
N PHE A 684 20.66 22.44 -30.20
CA PHE A 684 19.46 22.32 -31.05
C PHE A 684 19.71 21.46 -32.29
N LEU A 685 20.84 21.66 -32.99
CA LEU A 685 21.19 20.81 -34.14
C LEU A 685 21.33 19.35 -33.72
N THR A 686 22.00 19.08 -32.59
CA THR A 686 22.19 17.73 -32.06
C THR A 686 20.87 17.06 -31.69
N SER A 687 19.99 17.76 -30.97
CA SER A 687 18.69 17.22 -30.56
C SER A 687 17.82 16.89 -31.77
N ARG A 688 17.79 17.77 -32.78
CA ARG A 688 17.10 17.52 -34.06
C ARG A 688 17.61 16.28 -34.75
N ILE A 689 18.93 16.09 -34.87
CA ILE A 689 19.47 14.90 -35.54
C ILE A 689 19.06 13.62 -34.79
N LEU A 690 19.16 13.61 -33.47
CA LEU A 690 18.79 12.45 -32.66
C LEU A 690 17.29 12.13 -32.77
N GLN A 691 16.43 13.15 -32.86
CA GLN A 691 14.99 12.98 -33.05
C GLN A 691 14.66 12.48 -34.47
N GLU A 692 15.27 13.08 -35.50
CA GLU A 692 14.94 12.85 -36.90
C GLU A 692 15.50 11.53 -37.43
N MET A 693 16.73 11.20 -37.06
CA MET A 693 17.42 9.99 -37.51
C MET A 693 17.20 8.80 -36.59
N GLY A 694 16.66 9.06 -35.40
CA GLY A 694 16.57 8.14 -34.27
C GLY A 694 17.92 7.97 -33.56
N ARG A 695 17.88 7.62 -32.27
CA ARG A 695 19.09 7.59 -31.42
C ARG A 695 20.12 6.58 -31.91
N ASN A 696 19.69 5.50 -32.58
CA ASN A 696 20.57 4.50 -33.15
C ASN A 696 20.84 4.71 -34.65
N GLY A 697 20.40 5.83 -35.22
CA GLY A 697 20.57 6.13 -36.64
C GLY A 697 19.78 5.18 -37.52
N GLU A 698 18.51 4.95 -37.21
CA GLU A 698 17.61 4.06 -37.94
C GLU A 698 17.38 4.51 -39.40
N SER A 699 17.54 5.82 -39.67
CA SER A 699 17.42 6.37 -41.02
C SER A 699 18.62 6.02 -41.91
N LYS A 700 18.35 5.50 -43.11
CA LYS A 700 19.41 5.24 -44.13
C LYS A 700 20.11 6.53 -44.60
N LEU A 701 19.51 7.70 -44.37
CA LEU A 701 20.03 8.99 -44.82
C LEU A 701 21.20 9.49 -43.98
N CYS A 702 21.27 9.18 -42.68
CA CYS A 702 22.43 9.57 -41.85
C CYS A 702 23.67 8.70 -42.15
N HIS A 703 23.45 7.51 -42.74
CA HIS A 703 24.53 6.61 -43.15
C HIS A 703 24.89 6.71 -44.64
N GLY A 704 24.08 7.41 -45.44
CA GLY A 704 24.27 7.47 -46.89
C GLY A 704 24.15 6.11 -47.58
N THR A 705 23.31 5.21 -47.04
CA THR A 705 23.17 3.81 -47.51
C THR A 705 21.85 3.55 -48.23
N LEU A 706 21.09 4.60 -48.57
CA LEU A 706 19.84 4.46 -49.32
C LEU A 706 20.12 3.95 -50.74
N SER A 707 19.46 2.85 -51.13
CA SER A 707 19.70 2.22 -52.42
C SER A 707 19.42 3.15 -53.61
N GLY A 708 20.39 3.30 -54.51
CA GLY A 708 20.34 4.20 -55.67
C GLY A 708 20.78 5.65 -55.39
N TYR A 709 21.04 5.98 -54.13
CA TYR A 709 21.53 7.27 -53.66
C TYR A 709 22.64 7.10 -52.61
N GLU A 710 23.45 6.06 -52.76
CA GLU A 710 24.57 5.78 -51.87
C GLU A 710 25.59 6.93 -51.88
N GLY A 711 26.12 7.26 -50.70
CA GLY A 711 27.08 8.36 -50.51
C GLY A 711 26.47 9.76 -50.41
N TYR A 712 25.15 9.89 -50.37
CA TYR A 712 24.46 11.16 -50.09
C TYR A 712 23.81 11.12 -48.71
N PHE A 713 24.12 12.12 -47.91
CA PHE A 713 23.74 12.18 -46.50
C PHE A 713 22.70 13.28 -46.27
N ASN A 714 21.78 13.06 -45.33
CA ASN A 714 20.82 14.07 -44.90
C ASN A 714 20.41 13.81 -43.44
N PHE A 715 20.79 14.70 -42.54
CA PHE A 715 20.65 14.53 -41.09
C PHE A 715 19.40 15.24 -40.52
N TYR A 716 18.74 16.07 -41.31
CA TYR A 716 17.61 16.91 -40.87
C TYR A 716 16.34 16.68 -41.71
N ASN A 717 16.30 15.62 -42.51
CA ASN A 717 15.18 15.31 -43.41
C ASN A 717 14.78 16.45 -44.38
N ILE A 718 15.73 17.32 -44.74
CA ILE A 718 15.46 18.46 -45.64
C ILE A 718 15.07 17.93 -47.01
N GLY A 719 13.90 18.33 -47.50
CA GLY A 719 13.33 17.88 -48.77
C GLY A 719 12.71 16.48 -48.75
N SER A 720 12.63 15.80 -47.60
CA SER A 720 12.06 14.46 -47.43
C SER A 720 10.53 14.42 -47.46
N THR A 721 9.91 15.05 -48.46
CA THR A 721 8.43 15.09 -48.59
C THR A 721 7.86 13.68 -48.84
N PRO A 722 6.84 13.24 -48.08
CA PRO A 722 6.25 11.91 -48.25
C PRO A 722 5.68 11.70 -49.65
N ASN A 723 6.00 10.56 -50.27
CA ASN A 723 5.31 10.07 -51.45
C ASN A 723 4.73 8.68 -51.14
N PRO A 724 3.45 8.60 -50.73
CA PRO A 724 2.83 7.34 -50.30
C PRO A 724 2.77 6.26 -51.39
N SER A 725 2.92 6.64 -52.67
CA SER A 725 2.88 5.71 -53.79
C SER A 725 4.23 5.04 -54.08
N VAL A 726 5.31 5.45 -53.39
CA VAL A 726 6.67 4.97 -53.61
C VAL A 726 7.24 4.47 -52.28
N LYS A 727 7.70 3.21 -52.26
CA LYS A 727 8.42 2.67 -51.09
C LYS A 727 9.66 3.53 -50.82
N ASP A 728 9.89 3.88 -49.56
CA ASP A 728 10.94 4.81 -49.12
C ASP A 728 10.84 6.21 -49.77
N GLY A 729 9.64 6.61 -50.24
CA GLY A 729 9.44 7.83 -51.04
C GLY A 729 9.95 9.11 -50.38
N ALA A 730 9.75 9.27 -49.07
CA ALA A 730 10.30 10.39 -48.29
C ALA A 730 11.83 10.37 -48.28
N LEU A 731 12.44 9.21 -48.00
CA LEU A 731 13.90 9.05 -47.98
C LEU A 731 14.51 9.30 -49.35
N ILE A 732 13.87 8.80 -50.41
CA ILE A 732 14.30 9.03 -51.81
C ILE A 732 14.27 10.53 -52.13
N ASN A 733 13.23 11.25 -51.72
CA ASN A 733 13.15 12.70 -51.95
C ASN A 733 14.21 13.46 -51.14
N GLY A 734 14.46 13.09 -49.88
CA GLY A 734 15.55 13.66 -49.07
C GLY A 734 16.93 13.42 -49.67
N ALA A 735 17.19 12.22 -50.21
CA ALA A 735 18.44 11.90 -50.88
C ALA A 735 18.60 12.62 -52.23
N LYS A 736 17.50 12.81 -52.97
CA LYS A 736 17.48 13.66 -54.18
C LYS A 736 17.81 15.10 -53.85
N TYR A 737 17.26 15.65 -52.76
CA TYR A 737 17.59 16.99 -52.30
C TYR A 737 19.08 17.09 -51.97
N ALA A 738 19.60 16.19 -51.14
CA ALA A 738 21.03 16.12 -50.79
C ALA A 738 21.96 16.06 -52.03
N LYS A 739 21.47 15.48 -53.14
CA LYS A 739 22.21 15.30 -54.38
C LYS A 739 22.08 16.45 -55.38
N TYR A 740 20.89 17.03 -55.51
CA TYR A 740 20.54 17.94 -56.61
C TYR A 740 19.84 19.23 -56.19
N GLY A 741 19.52 19.42 -54.91
CA GLY A 741 18.81 20.58 -54.41
C GLY A 741 17.28 20.48 -54.49
N SER A 742 16.64 21.63 -54.34
CA SER A 742 15.19 21.82 -54.30
C SER A 742 14.45 21.37 -55.56
N LYS A 743 15.14 21.36 -56.70
CA LYS A 743 14.61 20.95 -58.02
C LYS A 743 15.38 19.76 -58.61
N PRO A 744 15.25 18.56 -58.02
CA PRO A 744 16.10 17.42 -58.35
C PRO A 744 15.94 16.93 -59.80
N GLU A 745 14.82 17.24 -60.46
CA GLU A 745 14.56 16.97 -61.87
C GLU A 745 15.46 17.77 -62.82
N GLU A 746 15.88 18.99 -62.44
CA GLU A 746 16.77 19.84 -63.24
C GLU A 746 18.23 19.35 -63.18
N LYS A 747 18.58 18.56 -62.16
CA LYS A 747 19.92 17.99 -61.92
C LYS A 747 21.04 19.04 -61.93
N LYS A 748 20.73 20.24 -61.44
CA LYS A 748 21.66 21.37 -61.32
C LYS A 748 21.58 21.95 -59.93
N ILE A 749 22.73 22.20 -59.34
CA ILE A 749 22.86 22.90 -58.07
C ILE A 749 22.96 24.40 -58.40
N THR A 750 22.10 25.18 -57.78
CA THR A 750 22.09 26.65 -57.89
C THR A 750 23.17 27.28 -56.98
N PRO A 751 23.58 28.53 -57.20
CA PRO A 751 24.51 29.21 -56.29
C PRO A 751 24.04 29.25 -54.83
N ASP A 752 22.72 29.37 -54.62
CA ASP A 752 22.13 29.35 -53.27
C ASP A 752 22.26 27.96 -52.62
N GLU A 753 22.13 26.87 -53.39
CA GLU A 753 22.31 25.51 -52.88
C GLU A 753 23.79 25.14 -52.72
N GLU A 754 24.67 25.71 -53.54
CA GLU A 754 26.13 25.59 -53.34
C GLU A 754 26.56 26.27 -52.03
N ALA A 755 25.93 27.40 -51.67
CA ALA A 755 26.13 28.04 -50.37
C ALA A 755 25.66 27.16 -49.19
N LEU A 756 24.74 26.22 -49.43
CA LEU A 756 24.33 25.18 -48.47
C LEU A 756 25.19 23.91 -48.53
N LEU A 757 26.35 23.97 -49.20
CA LEU A 757 27.32 22.88 -49.34
C LEU A 757 26.82 21.67 -50.14
N LEU A 758 25.78 21.81 -50.98
CA LEU A 758 25.35 20.74 -51.86
C LEU A 758 26.42 20.43 -52.94
N PRO A 759 26.59 19.16 -53.36
CA PRO A 759 25.88 17.99 -52.85
C PRO A 759 26.48 17.50 -51.51
N TRP A 760 25.61 16.99 -50.64
CA TRP A 760 25.97 16.50 -49.31
C TRP A 760 26.58 15.10 -49.36
N THR A 761 27.84 15.03 -49.76
CA THR A 761 28.56 13.76 -49.99
C THR A 761 29.32 13.23 -48.77
N THR A 762 29.28 13.94 -47.64
CA THR A 762 29.89 13.54 -46.37
C THR A 762 28.99 13.93 -45.21
N PRO A 763 29.11 13.28 -44.03
CA PRO A 763 28.41 13.69 -42.82
C PRO A 763 28.62 15.16 -42.48
N GLU A 764 29.88 15.63 -42.52
CA GLU A 764 30.22 17.04 -42.26
C GLU A 764 29.49 18.02 -43.18
N LYS A 765 29.48 17.76 -44.51
CA LYS A 765 28.77 18.63 -45.46
C LYS A 765 27.27 18.65 -45.21
N ALA A 766 26.69 17.50 -44.90
CA ALA A 766 25.25 17.39 -44.65
C ALA A 766 24.84 18.10 -43.34
N ILE A 767 25.63 17.96 -42.28
CA ILE A 767 25.37 18.58 -40.98
C ILE A 767 25.57 20.10 -41.05
N CYS A 768 26.69 20.59 -41.60
CA CYS A 768 26.93 22.02 -41.78
C CYS A 768 25.97 22.64 -42.79
N GLY A 769 25.74 21.98 -43.93
CA GLY A 769 24.85 22.46 -44.99
C GLY A 769 23.39 22.53 -44.55
N GLY A 770 22.92 21.53 -43.81
CA GLY A 770 21.59 21.56 -43.22
C GLY A 770 21.46 22.61 -42.10
N ALA A 771 22.50 22.85 -41.31
CA ALA A 771 22.50 23.93 -40.32
C ALA A 771 22.39 25.32 -40.97
N LEU A 772 23.09 25.56 -42.09
CA LEU A 772 22.96 26.79 -42.88
C LEU A 772 21.55 26.96 -43.46
N TRP A 773 20.90 25.86 -43.86
CA TRP A 773 19.52 25.88 -44.33
C TRP A 773 18.54 26.28 -43.21
N ILE A 774 18.74 25.73 -42.01
CA ILE A 774 17.95 26.07 -40.81
C ILE A 774 18.15 27.55 -40.42
N ALA A 775 19.40 28.02 -40.41
CA ALA A 775 19.74 29.40 -40.04
C ALA A 775 19.00 30.43 -40.88
N LYS A 776 19.10 30.30 -42.21
CA LYS A 776 18.46 31.20 -43.18
C LYS A 776 16.94 31.26 -43.04
N SER A 777 16.33 30.16 -42.61
CA SER A 777 14.87 30.04 -42.59
C SER A 777 14.22 30.61 -41.32
N TYR A 778 14.91 30.59 -40.17
CA TYR A 778 14.27 30.94 -38.88
C TYR A 778 15.13 31.81 -37.97
N ILE A 779 16.43 31.52 -37.86
CA ILE A 779 17.33 32.19 -36.91
C ILE A 779 17.67 33.61 -37.39
N GLU A 780 18.00 33.77 -38.67
CA GLU A 780 18.39 35.07 -39.24
C GLU A 780 17.23 36.09 -39.26
N ILE A 781 15.98 35.62 -39.29
CA ILE A 781 14.77 36.47 -39.27
C ILE A 781 14.22 36.73 -37.85
N GLY A 782 14.98 36.32 -36.82
CA GLY A 782 14.69 36.62 -35.41
C GLY A 782 13.89 35.56 -34.64
N GLN A 783 13.35 34.53 -35.30
CA GLN A 783 12.59 33.43 -34.68
C GLN A 783 13.52 32.42 -33.96
N ASN A 784 14.20 32.95 -32.94
CA ASN A 784 15.33 32.31 -32.25
C ASN A 784 14.92 31.42 -31.07
N THR A 785 13.65 31.06 -30.96
CA THR A 785 13.13 30.12 -29.95
C THR A 785 12.05 29.26 -30.60
N LEU A 786 11.77 28.07 -30.06
CA LEU A 786 10.66 27.25 -30.56
C LEU A 786 9.32 27.99 -30.40
N TYR A 787 9.17 28.74 -29.31
CA TYR A 787 7.99 29.59 -29.09
C TYR A 787 7.81 30.64 -30.21
N PHE A 788 8.86 31.36 -30.60
CA PHE A 788 8.77 32.32 -31.70
C PHE A 788 8.57 31.64 -33.05
N GLN A 789 9.13 30.46 -33.26
CA GLN A 789 8.87 29.67 -34.46
C GLN A 789 7.43 29.17 -34.54
N LYS A 790 6.79 28.83 -33.41
CA LYS A 790 5.39 28.38 -33.39
C LYS A 790 4.41 29.54 -33.54
N PHE A 791 4.61 30.65 -32.85
CA PHE A 791 3.59 31.72 -32.78
C PHE A 791 3.89 32.92 -33.70
N ASP A 792 5.14 33.08 -34.14
CA ASP A 792 5.54 34.13 -35.08
C ASP A 792 5.07 35.54 -34.67
N ILE A 793 5.36 35.90 -33.42
CA ILE A 793 4.95 37.18 -32.80
C ILE A 793 6.02 38.27 -32.91
N LEU A 794 6.96 38.10 -33.84
CA LEU A 794 8.03 39.04 -34.12
C LEU A 794 7.69 39.81 -35.39
N ASP A 795 7.71 41.14 -35.30
CA ASP A 795 7.52 42.00 -36.47
C ASP A 795 8.82 42.06 -37.30
N ASN A 796 9.03 41.04 -38.15
CA ASN A 796 10.14 40.95 -39.10
C ASN A 796 9.69 41.25 -40.54
N GLU A 797 10.59 41.13 -41.53
CA GLU A 797 10.34 41.55 -42.92
C GLU A 797 9.15 40.82 -43.60
N ASP A 798 8.76 39.63 -43.12
CA ASP A 798 7.65 38.84 -43.69
C ASP A 798 6.30 39.08 -42.98
N GLY A 799 6.32 39.82 -41.87
CA GLY A 799 5.18 40.19 -41.04
C GLY A 799 4.70 39.09 -40.10
N MET A 800 4.05 39.48 -39.01
CA MET A 800 3.64 38.57 -37.92
C MET A 800 2.59 37.52 -38.34
N TYR A 801 2.62 36.39 -37.62
CA TYR A 801 1.68 35.27 -37.65
C TYR A 801 1.56 34.49 -38.97
N LYS A 802 2.52 34.66 -39.88
CA LYS A 802 2.48 34.06 -41.23
C LYS A 802 3.55 33.01 -41.44
N HIS A 803 4.69 33.14 -40.76
CA HIS A 803 5.85 32.29 -40.91
C HIS A 803 5.99 31.34 -39.70
N GLN A 804 4.92 30.58 -39.41
CA GLN A 804 4.93 29.58 -38.34
C GLN A 804 5.53 28.26 -38.83
N TYR A 805 6.44 27.68 -38.05
CA TYR A 805 7.12 26.43 -38.38
C TYR A 805 6.14 25.24 -38.47
N ALA A 806 5.11 25.23 -37.64
CA ALA A 806 4.12 24.15 -37.60
C ALA A 806 2.74 24.65 -37.17
N GLN A 807 1.72 23.96 -37.67
CA GLN A 807 0.34 24.18 -37.25
C GLN A 807 -0.01 23.45 -35.94
N ASN A 808 0.74 22.42 -35.54
CA ASN A 808 0.49 21.73 -34.27
C ASN A 808 0.66 22.71 -33.09
N ILE A 809 -0.40 22.93 -32.31
CA ILE A 809 -0.39 23.87 -31.18
C ILE A 809 0.59 23.47 -30.07
N ALA A 810 0.88 22.17 -29.92
CA ALA A 810 1.81 21.62 -28.93
C ALA A 810 3.19 21.29 -29.55
N MET A 811 3.66 22.11 -30.50
CA MET A 811 4.95 21.88 -31.19
C MET A 811 6.16 22.43 -30.41
N ALA A 812 6.02 23.62 -29.84
CA ALA A 812 7.04 24.24 -29.00
C ALA A 812 7.05 23.55 -27.63
#